data_AF-A0A3D1DLI6-F1
#
_entry.id   AF-A0A3D1DLI6-F1
#
_cell.length_a   1.000
_cell.length_b   1.000
_cell.length_c   1.000
_cell.angle_alpha   90.00
_cell.angle_beta   90.00
_cell.angle_gamma   90.00
#
_symmetry.space_group_name_H-M   'P 1'
#
loop_
_entity.id
_entity.type
_entity.pdbx_description
1 polymer ?
#
loop_
_entity_poly.entity_id
_entity_poly.type
_entity_poly.pdbx_seq_one_letter_code
_entity_poly.pdbx_strand_id
1 'polypeptide(L)'
;MEIVNGWRAWSVFGMVWLVASCPADAFQDSTPPTTGVRVPDGFRVTMYADDDLASNIYSMTIDAAGRVVVAGPRYVRILHDRDGDGRAESFTAFSDRPAGGAQGMFFDGSDLLATGDGAMWRLRDADGNGRADGPPERILKIRAGGEHDAHAIRRGPDGWFYLLAGNGAGVNASYASLGSSPIRTPSAGTLLRLPPSMTGSEILVDGFRNAYDFAFDPVGDIFVYDSDGERDVSLPWYRPTRVFHALPAHGTGWLSRSWKRPGYFLDMPPVVGAFGRGSPTGVACYRHTSFPREFRGAVFACDWTFGRVMALTPPGASGPGLEKPVEFMTGRGHFGFAPTDIAVAPDGALFVSVGGRGTRGSVFRITHPATITGSTVRRRSPIRRCLNTPQPLASWSRRRWMPLARKLGAAAFHKAVADPDFSPAERARAVEILVDPFGGPDFDRLGEVDAGWPAVVRARLAWAVGRAEPGQPDAKRLGIFLQDADPGVGRAACEAVLGVSGKWDWSVVEPGLLVQLNSSDRRTRQVAATAVARMPKDAWRRIRAKVKRLPARARIAAAVGGRAHVKGVDRDGLAVALEVLAADTSAEVSLSLKRDAARLGQLALGDVGPSRGRAAVFDGYGAVLSPEMLSPVAGEVGRVIETVFPTGNRELDDELARLAAMVSAAEPRLLEKFLARLDIQSHPVSDLHFLVTAARIPLARNEVQRKRTARALVGLQAKIDRKGLNQDSNWDDRVGELYAALCGHDAQLPRAVLDTPGFGLPSHVLFLGRIAQADRPRARAAFVAAIGKAGEDYPWSGEVVRLLGRSDDPAVRALVRGAYERVGVRGAVVLELARRAEPVDRKRFVEGLASSSLEVVGACLEALRKLPGGTAAGEQLALLGAVRRLGTAATEHGLRSRAVALLRRNTGRRFGFVSGKKGRVAQPRAVAAWTAFLETAYPEETRRRLGGAAAASLEGLKKRLAGVDWDSGDASRGKAVFAKRGCVQCHQGRRALGPDLAGSAGRFSRTDLFTAIVLPNRDVSPRYQTTVVQTADGRVY
;
A
#
# COMPACT_ATOMS: atom_id res chain seq x y z
N MET A 1 43.79 -15.42 -43.72
CA MET A 1 42.57 -14.93 -44.40
C MET A 1 41.36 -15.59 -43.75
N GLU A 2 40.29 -14.82 -43.71
CA GLU A 2 38.96 -14.99 -43.11
C GLU A 2 38.28 -16.38 -43.24
N ILE A 3 37.71 -16.98 -42.18
CA ILE A 3 36.39 -16.87 -41.46
C ILE A 3 35.55 -18.15 -41.79
N VAL A 4 34.93 -18.73 -40.74
CA VAL A 4 33.51 -19.16 -40.66
C VAL A 4 33.25 -20.62 -40.22
N ASN A 5 32.55 -20.72 -39.09
CA ASN A 5 31.62 -21.76 -38.59
C ASN A 5 32.11 -23.02 -37.88
N GLY A 6 31.76 -23.09 -36.58
CA GLY A 6 31.57 -24.35 -35.85
C GLY A 6 31.66 -24.20 -34.34
N TRP A 7 30.65 -23.62 -33.67
CA TRP A 7 30.56 -23.65 -32.20
C TRP A 7 29.30 -24.41 -31.75
N ARG A 8 29.54 -25.57 -31.10
CA ARG A 8 28.56 -26.35 -30.33
C ARG A 8 28.63 -25.95 -28.85
N ALA A 9 27.47 -25.55 -28.34
CA ALA A 9 26.90 -25.72 -27.01
C ALA A 9 27.82 -26.18 -25.85
N TRP A 10 28.01 -25.30 -24.86
CA TRP A 10 28.07 -25.67 -23.43
C TRP A 10 27.22 -24.69 -22.61
N SER A 11 26.34 -25.28 -21.82
CA SER A 11 25.23 -24.67 -21.08
C SER A 11 25.72 -23.83 -19.90
N VAL A 12 25.34 -22.54 -19.87
CA VAL A 12 25.43 -21.69 -18.68
C VAL A 12 24.02 -21.49 -18.14
N PHE A 13 23.65 -22.28 -17.13
CA PHE A 13 22.52 -21.99 -16.25
C PHE A 13 22.88 -20.80 -15.34
N GLY A 14 22.70 -19.59 -15.85
CA GLY A 14 22.72 -18.35 -15.08
C GLY A 14 21.29 -17.90 -14.78
N MET A 15 20.72 -18.36 -13.67
CA MET A 15 19.36 -18.00 -13.24
C MET A 15 19.35 -16.53 -12.75
N VAL A 16 19.07 -15.61 -13.67
CA VAL A 16 18.62 -14.25 -13.37
C VAL A 16 17.22 -14.35 -12.78
N TRP A 17 17.05 -14.06 -11.49
CA TRP A 17 15.74 -13.73 -10.94
C TRP A 17 15.77 -12.35 -10.31
N LEU A 18 15.14 -11.43 -11.02
CA LEU A 18 14.66 -10.16 -10.52
C LEU A 18 13.75 -10.40 -9.30
N VAL A 19 13.53 -9.34 -8.52
CA VAL A 19 12.37 -9.22 -7.63
C VAL A 19 11.12 -9.56 -8.45
N ALA A 20 10.67 -10.82 -8.40
CA ALA A 20 9.53 -11.28 -9.14
C ALA A 20 8.26 -10.80 -8.44
N SER A 21 7.85 -9.58 -8.81
CA SER A 21 6.45 -9.38 -9.17
C SER A 21 6.16 -10.49 -10.19
N CYS A 22 5.22 -11.41 -9.94
CA CYS A 22 4.73 -12.24 -11.03
C CYS A 22 4.20 -11.26 -12.09
N PRO A 23 4.79 -11.19 -13.30
CA PRO A 23 4.11 -10.50 -14.38
C PRO A 23 2.83 -11.32 -14.62
N ALA A 24 1.69 -10.71 -14.33
CA ALA A 24 0.42 -11.27 -14.77
C ALA A 24 0.43 -11.14 -16.30
N ASP A 25 0.11 -12.23 -16.99
CA ASP A 25 -0.02 -12.17 -18.44
C ASP A 25 -1.30 -11.40 -18.76
N ALA A 26 -1.19 -10.47 -19.70
CA ALA A 26 -2.36 -9.87 -20.33
C ALA A 26 -2.90 -10.88 -21.36
N PHE A 27 -4.22 -11.08 -21.39
CA PHE A 27 -4.86 -11.87 -22.44
C PHE A 27 -4.71 -11.23 -23.83
N GLN A 28 -4.87 -12.05 -24.86
CA GLN A 28 -5.13 -11.58 -26.22
C GLN A 28 -6.42 -10.74 -26.25
N ASP A 29 -6.45 -9.79 -27.18
CA ASP A 29 -7.36 -8.66 -27.16
C ASP A 29 -8.42 -8.77 -28.27
N SER A 30 -9.68 -9.00 -27.91
CA SER A 30 -10.82 -9.04 -28.84
C SER A 30 -11.81 -7.88 -28.73
N THR A 31 -11.56 -6.89 -27.86
CA THR A 31 -12.50 -5.75 -27.72
C THR A 31 -12.18 -4.65 -28.73
N PRO A 32 -13.19 -4.02 -29.38
CA PRO A 32 -12.95 -2.89 -30.28
C PRO A 32 -12.19 -1.76 -29.58
N PRO A 33 -11.27 -1.04 -30.26
CA PRO A 33 -10.51 0.07 -29.66
C PRO A 33 -11.35 1.17 -29.00
N THR A 34 -12.63 1.29 -29.40
CA THR A 34 -13.57 2.34 -28.97
C THR A 34 -14.10 2.17 -27.54
N THR A 35 -13.97 1.00 -26.91
CA THR A 35 -14.50 0.76 -25.55
C THR A 35 -13.66 1.39 -24.44
N GLY A 36 -12.42 1.81 -24.73
CA GLY A 36 -11.52 2.45 -23.76
C GLY A 36 -10.93 1.52 -22.69
N VAL A 37 -11.25 0.22 -22.73
CA VAL A 37 -10.78 -0.81 -21.80
C VAL A 37 -10.53 -2.13 -22.54
N ARG A 38 -9.65 -2.97 -22.00
CA ARG A 38 -9.36 -4.33 -22.47
C ARG A 38 -9.86 -5.35 -21.46
N VAL A 39 -10.39 -6.47 -21.94
CA VAL A 39 -10.77 -7.67 -21.16
C VAL A 39 -10.34 -8.94 -21.92
N PRO A 40 -10.26 -10.12 -21.26
CA PRO A 40 -9.99 -11.39 -21.91
C PRO A 40 -10.94 -11.71 -23.05
N ASP A 41 -10.48 -12.57 -23.96
CA ASP A 41 -11.26 -13.03 -25.09
C ASP A 41 -12.59 -13.68 -24.69
N GLY A 42 -13.62 -13.42 -25.50
CA GLY A 42 -14.97 -13.90 -25.27
C GLY A 42 -15.80 -13.00 -24.34
N PHE A 43 -15.21 -12.12 -23.52
CA PHE A 43 -15.97 -11.20 -22.69
C PHE A 43 -16.49 -9.99 -23.48
N ARG A 44 -17.69 -9.53 -23.12
CA ARG A 44 -18.30 -8.31 -23.66
C ARG A 44 -18.36 -7.24 -22.56
N VAL A 45 -17.95 -6.03 -22.90
CA VAL A 45 -18.00 -4.86 -22.01
C VAL A 45 -18.99 -3.84 -22.56
N THR A 46 -19.90 -3.38 -21.72
CA THR A 46 -20.82 -2.27 -22.00
C THR A 46 -20.58 -1.18 -20.97
N MET A 47 -20.50 0.08 -21.42
CA MET A 47 -20.57 1.22 -20.50
C MET A 47 -22.02 1.33 -20.02
N TYR A 48 -22.26 0.93 -18.78
CA TYR A 48 -23.58 0.91 -18.17
C TYR A 48 -24.01 2.32 -17.75
N ALA A 49 -23.09 3.13 -17.21
CA ALA A 49 -23.35 4.52 -16.90
C ALA A 49 -22.10 5.36 -17.14
N ASP A 50 -22.28 6.59 -17.60
CA ASP A 50 -21.22 7.56 -17.82
C ASP A 50 -21.14 8.60 -16.69
N ASP A 51 -20.36 9.65 -16.91
CA ASP A 51 -20.08 10.70 -15.92
C ASP A 51 -21.30 11.57 -15.61
N ASP A 52 -22.23 11.71 -16.57
CA ASP A 52 -23.43 12.53 -16.41
C ASP A 52 -24.38 11.89 -15.40
N LEU A 53 -24.51 10.56 -15.44
CA LEU A 53 -25.31 9.79 -14.49
C LEU A 53 -24.59 9.48 -13.18
N ALA A 54 -23.27 9.25 -13.22
CA ALA A 54 -22.51 8.74 -12.08
C ALA A 54 -21.06 9.27 -12.06
N SER A 55 -20.89 10.56 -11.78
CA SER A 55 -19.57 11.21 -11.70
C SER A 55 -18.81 10.95 -10.40
N ASN A 56 -17.49 10.85 -10.46
CA ASN A 56 -16.59 10.77 -9.29
C ASN A 56 -17.02 9.70 -8.24
N ILE A 57 -17.26 8.47 -8.70
CA ILE A 57 -17.75 7.35 -7.88
C ILE A 57 -16.67 6.92 -6.88
N TYR A 58 -17.01 6.81 -5.60
CA TYR A 58 -16.14 6.32 -4.52
C TYR A 58 -16.37 4.84 -4.21
N SER A 59 -17.62 4.39 -4.25
CA SER A 59 -18.00 2.99 -4.02
C SER A 59 -19.26 2.61 -4.80
N MET A 60 -19.49 1.31 -4.96
CA MET A 60 -20.62 0.73 -5.68
C MET A 60 -21.11 -0.53 -4.99
N THR A 61 -22.41 -0.80 -5.06
CA THR A 61 -22.98 -2.07 -4.63
C THR A 61 -24.18 -2.46 -5.50
N ILE A 62 -24.73 -3.65 -5.27
CA ILE A 62 -25.99 -4.09 -5.88
C ILE A 62 -27.03 -4.22 -4.76
N ASP A 63 -28.15 -3.51 -4.88
CA ASP A 63 -29.18 -3.50 -3.85
C ASP A 63 -29.95 -4.84 -3.78
N ALA A 64 -30.89 -4.96 -2.84
CA ALA A 64 -31.68 -6.16 -2.68
C ALA A 64 -32.67 -6.42 -3.85
N ALA A 65 -32.95 -5.44 -4.69
CA ALA A 65 -33.74 -5.62 -5.91
C ALA A 65 -32.88 -6.07 -7.12
N GLY A 66 -31.55 -5.99 -7.01
CA GLY A 66 -30.62 -6.32 -8.08
C GLY A 66 -30.17 -5.13 -8.92
N ARG A 67 -30.42 -3.89 -8.47
CA ARG A 67 -30.08 -2.65 -9.17
C ARG A 67 -28.69 -2.16 -8.76
N VAL A 68 -28.00 -1.51 -9.69
CA VAL A 68 -26.68 -0.91 -9.43
C VAL A 68 -26.85 0.36 -8.60
N VAL A 69 -26.08 0.46 -7.50
CA VAL A 69 -26.07 1.64 -6.63
C VAL A 69 -24.66 2.18 -6.53
N VAL A 70 -24.49 3.47 -6.76
CA VAL A 70 -23.20 4.17 -6.74
C VAL A 70 -23.23 5.32 -5.75
N ALA A 71 -22.09 5.61 -5.12
CA ALA A 71 -21.94 6.74 -4.23
C ALA A 71 -20.73 7.61 -4.61
N GLY A 72 -20.88 8.91 -4.41
CA GLY A 72 -19.82 9.91 -4.55
C GLY A 72 -20.09 11.07 -3.60
N PRO A 73 -19.35 12.19 -3.70
CA PRO A 73 -19.55 13.32 -2.80
C PRO A 73 -20.99 13.85 -2.86
N ARG A 74 -21.68 13.84 -1.72
CA ARG A 74 -23.06 14.30 -1.54
C ARG A 74 -24.11 13.54 -2.37
N TYR A 75 -23.86 12.29 -2.75
CA TYR A 75 -24.90 11.47 -3.36
C TYR A 75 -24.72 9.97 -3.14
N VAL A 76 -25.86 9.28 -3.09
CA VAL A 76 -26.05 7.84 -3.30
C VAL A 76 -27.18 7.69 -4.33
N ARG A 77 -26.91 7.01 -5.45
CA ARG A 77 -27.84 6.90 -6.59
C ARG A 77 -28.08 5.45 -6.94
N ILE A 78 -29.35 5.09 -7.11
CA ILE A 78 -29.79 3.82 -7.70
C ILE A 78 -29.97 4.06 -9.19
N LEU A 79 -29.19 3.38 -10.02
CA LEU A 79 -29.18 3.54 -11.48
C LEU A 79 -30.24 2.62 -12.11
N HIS A 80 -30.97 3.13 -13.11
CA HIS A 80 -32.03 2.41 -13.82
C HIS A 80 -31.71 2.29 -15.30
N ASP A 81 -31.76 1.05 -15.77
CA ASP A 81 -31.85 0.62 -17.17
C ASP A 81 -33.30 0.15 -17.37
N ARG A 82 -34.17 1.01 -17.93
CA ARG A 82 -35.61 0.71 -18.02
C ARG A 82 -35.98 -0.07 -19.27
N ASP A 83 -35.19 0.04 -20.34
CA ASP A 83 -35.44 -0.65 -21.61
C ASP A 83 -34.71 -2.00 -21.71
N GLY A 84 -33.79 -2.29 -20.78
CA GLY A 84 -33.07 -3.54 -20.67
C GLY A 84 -31.93 -3.69 -21.69
N ASP A 85 -31.45 -2.58 -22.28
CA ASP A 85 -30.38 -2.60 -23.27
C ASP A 85 -28.98 -2.81 -22.66
N GLY A 86 -28.88 -2.82 -21.33
CA GLY A 86 -27.63 -2.94 -20.59
C GLY A 86 -26.95 -1.59 -20.32
N ARG A 87 -27.67 -0.47 -20.44
CA ARG A 87 -27.23 0.89 -20.12
C ARG A 87 -28.29 1.58 -19.27
N ALA A 88 -27.86 2.23 -18.20
CA ALA A 88 -28.71 3.09 -17.42
C ALA A 88 -28.89 4.44 -18.11
N GLU A 89 -30.13 4.94 -18.10
CA GLU A 89 -30.51 6.24 -18.65
C GLU A 89 -31.05 7.20 -17.57
N SER A 90 -31.32 6.69 -16.37
CA SER A 90 -31.83 7.50 -15.25
C SER A 90 -31.37 6.99 -13.89
N PHE A 91 -31.62 7.77 -12.82
CA PHE A 91 -31.35 7.34 -11.45
C PHE A 91 -32.42 7.81 -10.47
N THR A 92 -32.58 7.08 -9.37
CA THR A 92 -33.22 7.57 -8.14
C THR A 92 -32.15 8.04 -7.17
N ALA A 93 -32.28 9.26 -6.65
CA ALA A 93 -31.44 9.73 -5.55
C ALA A 93 -31.89 9.03 -4.25
N PHE A 94 -31.09 8.09 -3.75
CA PHE A 94 -31.40 7.37 -2.52
C PHE A 94 -31.10 8.23 -1.30
N SER A 95 -29.96 8.91 -1.27
CA SER A 95 -29.52 9.75 -0.16
C SER A 95 -28.46 10.76 -0.60
N ASP A 96 -28.30 11.86 0.11
CA ASP A 96 -27.15 12.79 0.00
C ASP A 96 -26.10 12.57 1.10
N ARG A 97 -26.31 11.57 1.98
CA ARG A 97 -25.43 11.16 3.07
C ARG A 97 -24.80 9.78 2.83
N PRO A 98 -23.55 9.57 3.31
CA PRO A 98 -22.64 10.55 3.94
C PRO A 98 -22.22 11.68 2.97
N ALA A 99 -22.11 12.91 3.47
CA ALA A 99 -21.86 14.09 2.66
C ALA A 99 -20.46 14.08 2.04
N GLY A 100 -19.46 13.54 2.75
CA GLY A 100 -18.13 13.27 2.21
C GLY A 100 -18.08 12.18 1.14
N GLY A 101 -19.20 11.48 0.89
CA GLY A 101 -19.31 10.32 0.02
C GLY A 101 -19.13 9.01 0.78
N ALA A 102 -19.96 8.00 0.45
CA ALA A 102 -19.82 6.68 1.03
C ALA A 102 -18.59 5.94 0.45
N GLN A 103 -17.72 5.43 1.31
CA GLN A 103 -16.53 4.66 0.91
C GLN A 103 -16.76 3.14 0.92
N GLY A 104 -17.78 2.68 1.61
CA GLY A 104 -18.29 1.31 1.48
C GLY A 104 -19.78 1.27 1.76
N MET A 105 -20.45 0.35 1.05
CA MET A 105 -21.91 0.22 1.03
C MET A 105 -22.34 -1.24 1.08
N PHE A 106 -23.41 -1.52 1.83
CA PHE A 106 -24.06 -2.83 1.85
C PHE A 106 -25.56 -2.69 2.14
N PHE A 107 -26.43 -3.26 1.31
CA PHE A 107 -27.87 -3.29 1.57
C PHE A 107 -28.27 -4.46 2.46
N ASP A 108 -28.97 -4.21 3.55
CA ASP A 108 -29.62 -5.23 4.38
C ASP A 108 -31.14 -5.11 4.25
N GLY A 109 -31.71 -5.85 3.29
CA GLY A 109 -33.07 -5.58 2.85
C GLY A 109 -33.13 -4.29 2.03
N SER A 110 -34.04 -3.39 2.37
CA SER A 110 -34.13 -2.05 1.78
C SER A 110 -33.18 -1.04 2.44
N ASP A 111 -32.75 -1.28 3.67
CA ASP A 111 -31.84 -0.39 4.40
C ASP A 111 -30.42 -0.44 3.83
N LEU A 112 -29.77 0.73 3.76
CA LEU A 112 -28.37 0.86 3.35
C LEU A 112 -27.47 1.04 4.58
N LEU A 113 -26.44 0.21 4.69
CA LEU A 113 -25.29 0.46 5.56
C LEU A 113 -24.21 1.19 4.77
N ALA A 114 -23.64 2.27 5.33
CA ALA A 114 -22.63 3.07 4.66
C ALA A 114 -21.53 3.56 5.62
N THR A 115 -20.28 3.59 5.15
CA THR A 115 -19.16 4.25 5.85
C THR A 115 -18.90 5.64 5.27
N GLY A 116 -18.68 6.63 6.14
CA GLY A 116 -18.37 8.00 5.77
C GLY A 116 -18.66 8.97 6.92
N ASP A 117 -18.27 10.23 6.81
CA ASP A 117 -18.53 11.27 7.82
C ASP A 117 -18.22 10.85 9.28
N GLY A 118 -17.15 10.06 9.49
CA GLY A 118 -16.72 9.63 10.83
C GLY A 118 -17.58 8.57 11.52
N ALA A 119 -18.36 7.76 10.78
CA ALA A 119 -19.00 6.57 11.33
C ALA A 119 -19.36 5.49 10.28
N MET A 120 -19.82 4.34 10.79
CA MET A 120 -20.69 3.41 10.07
C MET A 120 -22.16 3.77 10.38
N TRP A 121 -22.93 4.03 9.32
CA TRP A 121 -24.31 4.49 9.37
C TRP A 121 -25.26 3.42 8.85
N ARG A 122 -26.53 3.51 9.28
CA ARG A 122 -27.67 2.87 8.63
C ARG A 122 -28.64 3.94 8.13
N LEU A 123 -29.02 3.84 6.87
CA LEU A 123 -30.03 4.67 6.23
C LEU A 123 -31.25 3.78 5.98
N ARG A 124 -32.40 4.15 6.55
CA ARG A 124 -33.63 3.36 6.51
C ARG A 124 -34.36 3.59 5.19
N ASP A 125 -34.98 2.57 4.63
CA ASP A 125 -35.97 2.68 3.53
C ASP A 125 -37.14 1.77 3.90
N ALA A 126 -37.95 2.23 4.86
CA ALA A 126 -39.01 1.49 5.51
C ALA A 126 -40.24 1.32 4.60
N ASP A 127 -40.51 2.28 3.72
CA ASP A 127 -41.60 2.18 2.74
C ASP A 127 -41.20 1.48 1.44
N GLY A 128 -39.90 1.23 1.24
CA GLY A 128 -39.36 0.49 0.10
C GLY A 128 -39.40 1.29 -1.21
N ASN A 129 -39.53 2.61 -1.15
CA ASN A 129 -39.63 3.48 -2.32
C ASN A 129 -38.26 3.72 -2.99
N GLY A 130 -37.17 3.24 -2.41
CA GLY A 130 -35.81 3.44 -2.91
C GLY A 130 -35.22 4.80 -2.54
N ARG A 131 -35.63 5.38 -1.42
CA ARG A 131 -35.09 6.61 -0.81
C ARG A 131 -34.91 6.41 0.68
N ALA A 132 -33.90 7.08 1.24
CA ALA A 132 -33.66 7.05 2.66
C ALA A 132 -34.70 7.86 3.44
N ASP A 133 -35.31 7.25 4.43
CA ASP A 133 -36.25 7.84 5.36
C ASP A 133 -35.48 8.57 6.47
N GLY A 134 -35.53 9.90 6.44
CA GLY A 134 -35.02 10.74 7.51
C GLY A 134 -33.50 10.65 7.72
N PRO A 135 -33.01 11.02 8.92
CA PRO A 135 -31.58 11.10 9.19
C PRO A 135 -30.93 9.72 9.38
N PRO A 136 -29.66 9.53 8.95
CA PRO A 136 -28.94 8.27 9.17
C PRO A 136 -28.76 7.92 10.66
N GLU A 137 -28.99 6.65 11.00
CA GLU A 137 -28.74 6.07 12.32
C GLU A 137 -27.25 5.72 12.47
N ARG A 138 -26.59 6.17 13.54
CA ARG A 138 -25.18 5.84 13.79
C ARG A 138 -25.05 4.47 14.44
N ILE A 139 -24.54 3.49 13.70
CA ILE A 139 -24.31 2.13 14.20
C ILE A 139 -23.01 2.04 15.01
N LEU A 140 -21.90 2.55 14.45
CA LEU A 140 -20.58 2.51 15.10
C LEU A 140 -19.83 3.80 14.84
N LYS A 141 -19.42 4.49 15.90
CA LYS A 141 -18.49 5.63 15.80
C LYS A 141 -17.09 5.08 15.49
N ILE A 142 -16.55 5.44 14.35
CA ILE A 142 -15.23 5.03 13.86
C ILE A 142 -14.76 6.05 12.82
N ARG A 143 -13.47 6.35 12.70
CA ARG A 143 -13.03 7.26 11.63
C ARG A 143 -13.34 6.64 10.26
N ALA A 144 -14.02 7.41 9.42
CA ALA A 144 -14.53 7.02 8.11
C ALA A 144 -14.55 8.26 7.20
N GLY A 145 -14.26 8.10 5.91
CA GLY A 145 -14.19 9.20 4.93
C GLY A 145 -12.77 9.66 4.57
N GLY A 146 -11.75 9.27 5.34
CA GLY A 146 -10.34 9.48 5.02
C GLY A 146 -9.75 8.40 4.10
N GLU A 147 -8.47 8.51 3.73
CA GLU A 147 -7.82 7.54 2.83
C GLU A 147 -7.50 6.19 3.50
N HIS A 148 -7.27 6.16 4.82
CA HIS A 148 -6.82 5.00 5.60
C HIS A 148 -7.83 4.62 6.71
N ASP A 149 -9.09 4.98 6.52
CA ASP A 149 -10.14 4.91 7.53
C ASP A 149 -10.98 3.62 7.39
N ALA A 150 -12.20 3.59 7.95
CA ALA A 150 -13.15 2.50 7.71
C ALA A 150 -13.73 2.57 6.28
N HIS A 151 -13.73 1.43 5.59
CA HIS A 151 -14.09 1.33 4.17
C HIS A 151 -15.23 0.32 3.95
N ALA A 152 -14.94 -0.96 3.70
CA ALA A 152 -15.92 -1.93 3.23
C ALA A 152 -16.80 -2.57 4.32
N ILE A 153 -18.06 -2.83 3.95
CA ILE A 153 -19.06 -3.57 4.75
C ILE A 153 -19.51 -4.80 3.94
N ARG A 154 -19.52 -5.97 4.59
CA ARG A 154 -20.07 -7.22 4.02
C ARG A 154 -20.85 -8.01 5.07
N ARG A 155 -21.73 -8.90 4.62
CA ARG A 155 -22.40 -9.88 5.49
C ARG A 155 -21.83 -11.28 5.24
N GLY A 156 -21.38 -11.93 6.30
CA GLY A 156 -20.70 -13.22 6.25
C GLY A 156 -21.65 -14.41 6.10
N PRO A 157 -21.11 -15.62 5.86
CA PRO A 157 -21.88 -16.88 5.78
C PRO A 157 -22.51 -17.29 7.11
N ASP A 158 -22.08 -16.70 8.21
CA ASP A 158 -22.63 -16.83 9.56
C ASP A 158 -23.78 -15.85 9.86
N GLY A 159 -24.15 -15.00 8.90
CA GLY A 159 -25.19 -13.98 9.06
C GLY A 159 -24.74 -12.71 9.78
N TRP A 160 -23.49 -12.64 10.26
CA TRP A 160 -22.91 -11.48 10.95
C TRP A 160 -22.40 -10.43 9.96
N PHE A 161 -22.20 -9.19 10.42
CA PHE A 161 -21.65 -8.09 9.63
C PHE A 161 -20.14 -7.98 9.83
N TYR A 162 -19.44 -7.58 8.78
CA TYR A 162 -17.99 -7.43 8.77
C TYR A 162 -17.65 -6.02 8.28
N LEU A 163 -16.78 -5.32 9.02
CA LEU A 163 -16.34 -3.96 8.71
C LEU A 163 -14.80 -3.94 8.60
N LEU A 164 -14.29 -3.61 7.41
CA LEU A 164 -12.87 -3.45 7.16
C LEU A 164 -12.43 -2.01 7.49
N ALA A 165 -11.35 -1.88 8.24
CA ALA A 165 -10.82 -0.61 8.70
C ALA A 165 -9.30 -0.52 8.51
N GLY A 166 -8.84 0.52 7.82
CA GLY A 166 -7.42 0.82 7.67
C GLY A 166 -6.75 1.27 8.98
N ASN A 167 -5.43 1.44 8.94
CA ASN A 167 -4.65 1.81 10.13
C ASN A 167 -4.87 3.26 10.62
N GLY A 168 -5.55 4.10 9.85
CA GLY A 168 -5.99 5.45 10.23
C GLY A 168 -7.30 5.48 11.00
N ALA A 169 -8.09 4.39 10.93
CA ALA A 169 -9.43 4.30 11.49
C ALA A 169 -9.50 4.43 13.03
N GLY A 170 -8.37 4.21 13.71
CA GLY A 170 -8.25 4.37 15.16
C GLY A 170 -8.86 3.24 15.99
N VAL A 171 -9.01 2.04 15.40
CA VAL A 171 -9.46 0.84 16.11
C VAL A 171 -8.43 0.45 17.17
N ASN A 172 -8.91 0.25 18.40
CA ASN A 172 -8.11 -0.14 19.56
C ASN A 172 -8.87 -1.19 20.39
N ALA A 173 -8.37 -1.53 21.58
CA ALA A 173 -8.95 -2.56 22.44
C ALA A 173 -10.44 -2.36 22.80
N SER A 174 -10.95 -1.12 22.79
CA SER A 174 -12.37 -0.86 23.07
C SER A 174 -13.33 -1.43 22.01
N TYR A 175 -12.83 -1.74 20.81
CA TYR A 175 -13.62 -2.36 19.74
C TYR A 175 -13.64 -3.89 19.86
N ALA A 176 -12.81 -4.49 20.71
CA ALA A 176 -12.87 -5.92 21.03
C ALA A 176 -13.88 -6.17 22.18
N SER A 177 -15.10 -5.64 22.04
CA SER A 177 -16.08 -5.54 23.13
C SER A 177 -16.77 -6.88 23.44
N LEU A 178 -16.80 -7.82 22.50
CA LEU A 178 -17.37 -9.15 22.74
C LEU A 178 -16.35 -10.08 23.41
N GLY A 179 -16.84 -10.90 24.35
CA GLY A 179 -16.03 -11.91 25.05
C GLY A 179 -15.35 -12.92 24.11
N SER A 180 -15.94 -13.16 22.94
CA SER A 180 -15.40 -14.04 21.91
C SER A 180 -14.36 -13.40 20.99
N SER A 181 -14.09 -12.09 21.12
CA SER A 181 -13.14 -11.39 20.24
C SER A 181 -11.76 -12.04 20.26
N PRO A 182 -11.25 -12.51 19.11
CA PRO A 182 -10.03 -13.28 19.14
C PRO A 182 -8.76 -12.44 19.26
N ILE A 183 -8.82 -11.19 18.85
CA ILE A 183 -7.79 -10.19 19.08
C ILE A 183 -8.32 -9.18 20.09
N ARG A 184 -7.52 -8.90 21.13
CA ARG A 184 -7.84 -7.91 22.18
C ARG A 184 -7.13 -6.59 21.99
N THR A 185 -5.89 -6.65 21.51
CA THR A 185 -5.04 -5.47 21.32
C THR A 185 -4.54 -5.48 19.88
N PRO A 186 -5.23 -4.81 18.95
CA PRO A 186 -4.83 -4.77 17.55
C PRO A 186 -3.54 -3.96 17.37
N SER A 187 -2.72 -4.35 16.40
CA SER A 187 -1.44 -3.72 16.06
C SER A 187 -1.56 -2.62 14.99
N ALA A 188 -2.53 -2.73 14.08
CA ALA A 188 -2.81 -1.77 13.01
C ALA A 188 -4.24 -1.94 12.48
N GLY A 189 -4.49 -1.65 11.20
CA GLY A 189 -5.82 -1.80 10.57
C GLY A 189 -6.41 -3.19 10.79
N THR A 190 -7.73 -3.27 10.83
CA THR A 190 -8.48 -4.42 11.37
C THR A 190 -9.65 -4.85 10.50
N LEU A 191 -10.04 -6.11 10.61
CA LEU A 191 -11.34 -6.61 10.18
C LEU A 191 -12.20 -6.86 11.42
N LEU A 192 -13.24 -6.05 11.58
CA LEU A 192 -14.23 -6.16 12.65
C LEU A 192 -15.35 -7.11 12.23
N ARG A 193 -15.90 -7.86 13.18
CA ARG A 193 -17.09 -8.72 13.02
C ARG A 193 -18.13 -8.35 14.07
N LEU A 194 -19.32 -7.98 13.63
CA LEU A 194 -20.44 -7.49 14.44
C LEU A 194 -21.61 -8.46 14.35
N PRO A 195 -22.30 -8.74 15.47
CA PRO A 195 -23.48 -9.61 15.47
C PRO A 195 -24.60 -9.02 14.63
N PRO A 196 -25.64 -9.80 14.26
CA PRO A 196 -26.80 -9.28 13.54
C PRO A 196 -27.50 -8.12 14.26
N SER A 197 -27.43 -8.09 15.59
CA SER A 197 -27.92 -6.96 16.43
C SER A 197 -27.08 -5.69 16.30
N MET A 198 -25.90 -5.77 15.67
CA MET A 198 -24.87 -4.72 15.56
C MET A 198 -24.41 -4.13 16.90
N THR A 199 -24.67 -4.82 18.00
CA THR A 199 -24.29 -4.39 19.35
C THR A 199 -22.98 -5.07 19.75
N GLY A 200 -21.91 -4.29 19.82
CA GLY A 200 -20.56 -4.78 20.10
C GLY A 200 -19.85 -5.40 18.88
N SER A 201 -18.57 -5.74 19.04
CA SER A 201 -17.75 -6.28 17.97
C SER A 201 -16.64 -7.21 18.46
N GLU A 202 -16.22 -8.10 17.55
CA GLU A 202 -14.98 -8.85 17.59
C GLU A 202 -13.96 -8.20 16.64
N ILE A 203 -12.68 -8.30 16.97
CA ILE A 203 -11.57 -8.05 16.05
C ILE A 203 -11.07 -9.41 15.58
N LEU A 204 -11.31 -9.74 14.31
CA LEU A 204 -10.93 -11.04 13.75
C LEU A 204 -9.50 -11.06 13.23
N VAL A 205 -9.08 -10.00 12.55
CA VAL A 205 -7.77 -9.91 11.86
C VAL A 205 -7.25 -8.50 12.08
N ASP A 206 -5.94 -8.33 12.24
CA ASP A 206 -5.29 -7.03 12.40
C ASP A 206 -4.06 -6.87 11.49
N GLY A 207 -3.28 -5.81 11.71
CA GLY A 207 -2.01 -5.61 11.02
C GLY A 207 -2.11 -5.09 9.58
N PHE A 208 -3.28 -4.64 9.12
CA PHE A 208 -3.42 -4.03 7.78
C PHE A 208 -2.85 -2.61 7.76
N ARG A 209 -2.43 -2.14 6.59
CA ARG A 209 -2.06 -0.72 6.41
C ARG A 209 -3.26 0.09 5.94
N ASN A 210 -3.66 -0.12 4.70
CA ASN A 210 -4.79 0.54 4.07
C ASN A 210 -5.46 -0.47 3.16
N ALA A 211 -6.29 -1.30 3.77
CA ALA A 211 -7.06 -2.33 3.10
C ALA A 211 -8.46 -1.76 2.83
N TYR A 212 -8.84 -1.70 1.56
CA TYR A 212 -10.04 -0.97 1.15
C TYR A 212 -11.27 -1.87 1.07
N ASP A 213 -11.13 -3.06 0.51
CA ASP A 213 -12.24 -4.02 0.36
C ASP A 213 -11.81 -5.48 0.54
N PHE A 214 -12.80 -6.36 0.70
CA PHE A 214 -12.65 -7.80 0.91
C PHE A 214 -13.85 -8.60 0.39
N ALA A 215 -13.61 -9.89 0.14
CA ALA A 215 -14.65 -10.84 -0.25
C ALA A 215 -14.52 -12.20 0.43
N PHE A 216 -15.63 -12.91 0.55
CA PHE A 216 -15.68 -14.31 0.95
C PHE A 216 -15.72 -15.21 -0.27
N ASP A 217 -14.90 -16.25 -0.26
CA ASP A 217 -14.93 -17.29 -1.28
C ASP A 217 -16.09 -18.29 -1.06
N PRO A 218 -16.25 -19.32 -1.92
CA PRO A 218 -17.28 -20.34 -1.75
C PRO A 218 -17.21 -21.13 -0.44
N VAL A 219 -16.02 -21.30 0.16
CA VAL A 219 -15.82 -21.99 1.44
C VAL A 219 -15.71 -21.03 2.63
N GLY A 220 -16.02 -19.75 2.44
CA GLY A 220 -16.10 -18.75 3.50
C GLY A 220 -14.75 -18.23 3.97
N ASP A 221 -13.67 -18.54 3.25
CA ASP A 221 -12.36 -17.94 3.46
C ASP A 221 -12.39 -16.46 3.04
N ILE A 222 -11.61 -15.62 3.73
CA ILE A 222 -11.63 -14.16 3.58
C ILE A 222 -10.44 -13.70 2.75
N PHE A 223 -10.69 -12.92 1.71
CA PHE A 223 -9.67 -12.34 0.85
C PHE A 223 -9.67 -10.82 0.93
N VAL A 224 -8.54 -10.22 1.32
CA VAL A 224 -8.40 -8.78 1.56
C VAL A 224 -7.27 -8.23 0.70
N TYR A 225 -7.49 -7.10 0.00
CA TYR A 225 -6.44 -6.44 -0.77
C TYR A 225 -5.90 -5.21 -0.02
N ASP A 226 -4.63 -5.26 0.39
CA ASP A 226 -3.99 -4.23 1.23
C ASP A 226 -2.83 -3.53 0.52
N SER A 227 -2.67 -2.23 0.81
CA SER A 227 -1.70 -1.34 0.16
C SER A 227 -0.24 -1.69 0.48
N ASP A 228 0.68 -1.21 -0.36
CA ASP A 228 2.12 -1.38 -0.17
C ASP A 228 2.68 -0.42 0.90
N GLY A 229 4.00 -0.47 1.13
CA GLY A 229 4.74 0.53 1.91
C GLY A 229 5.51 1.47 0.99
N GLU A 230 4.82 2.19 0.10
CA GLU A 230 5.38 2.81 -1.10
C GLU A 230 6.59 3.74 -0.87
N ARG A 231 6.67 4.37 0.31
CA ARG A 231 7.77 5.28 0.70
C ARG A 231 9.12 4.58 0.83
N ASP A 232 9.10 3.25 1.00
CA ASP A 232 10.28 2.42 1.21
C ASP A 232 10.68 1.63 -0.03
N VAL A 233 10.11 1.91 -1.20
CA VAL A 233 10.43 1.17 -2.44
C VAL A 233 11.96 1.02 -2.62
N SER A 234 12.37 -0.21 -2.96
CA SER A 234 13.77 -0.64 -3.06
C SER A 234 14.57 -0.70 -1.74
N LEU A 235 13.93 -0.57 -0.58
CA LEU A 235 14.52 -0.95 0.70
C LEU A 235 14.20 -2.42 1.05
N PRO A 236 15.03 -3.09 1.88
CA PRO A 236 14.89 -4.54 2.17
C PRO A 236 13.52 -4.99 2.70
N TRP A 237 12.83 -4.11 3.42
CA TRP A 237 11.53 -4.38 4.05
C TRP A 237 10.34 -3.89 3.23
N TYR A 238 10.56 -3.31 2.04
CA TYR A 238 9.46 -2.96 1.15
C TYR A 238 8.64 -4.20 0.81
N ARG A 239 7.33 -4.09 0.93
CA ARG A 239 6.39 -5.11 0.49
C ARG A 239 5.37 -4.47 -0.46
N PRO A 240 5.07 -5.11 -1.61
CA PRO A 240 4.11 -4.62 -2.58
C PRO A 240 2.68 -4.64 -2.02
N THR A 241 1.72 -4.22 -2.84
CA THR A 241 0.30 -4.47 -2.58
C THR A 241 0.06 -5.98 -2.55
N ARG A 242 -0.79 -6.45 -1.64
CA ARG A 242 -0.95 -7.89 -1.38
C ARG A 242 -2.41 -8.26 -1.20
N VAL A 243 -2.84 -9.32 -1.89
CA VAL A 243 -4.08 -10.02 -1.59
C VAL A 243 -3.74 -11.09 -0.55
N PHE A 244 -4.37 -11.00 0.62
CA PHE A 244 -4.21 -11.96 1.70
C PHE A 244 -5.35 -12.97 1.70
N HIS A 245 -5.04 -14.24 1.97
CA HIS A 245 -6.01 -15.15 2.59
C HIS A 245 -6.00 -14.84 4.09
N ALA A 246 -6.88 -13.96 4.54
CA ALA A 246 -6.92 -13.49 5.92
C ALA A 246 -7.41 -14.60 6.85
N LEU A 247 -6.57 -14.98 7.81
CA LEU A 247 -6.87 -16.01 8.80
C LEU A 247 -7.30 -15.35 10.12
N PRO A 248 -8.38 -15.82 10.78
CA PRO A 248 -8.77 -15.32 12.09
C PRO A 248 -7.63 -15.39 13.11
N ALA A 249 -7.55 -14.39 13.98
CA ALA A 249 -6.53 -14.19 15.01
C ALA A 249 -5.09 -13.98 14.50
N HIS A 250 -4.89 -13.64 13.23
CA HIS A 250 -3.56 -13.35 12.66
C HIS A 250 -3.41 -11.88 12.27
N GLY A 251 -2.19 -11.36 12.39
CA GLY A 251 -1.82 -10.04 11.91
C GLY A 251 -1.22 -10.07 10.50
N THR A 252 -1.53 -9.08 9.67
CA THR A 252 -1.08 -8.98 8.27
C THR A 252 0.21 -8.15 8.08
N GLY A 253 0.91 -7.91 9.18
CA GLY A 253 2.33 -7.60 9.21
C GLY A 253 2.73 -6.13 9.16
N TRP A 254 1.79 -5.17 9.07
CA TRP A 254 2.12 -3.77 9.26
C TRP A 254 2.42 -3.48 10.73
N LEU A 255 3.62 -2.96 11.01
CA LEU A 255 4.05 -2.64 12.38
C LEU A 255 4.53 -1.20 12.53
N SER A 256 5.25 -0.68 11.55
CA SER A 256 5.72 0.71 11.54
C SER A 256 5.76 1.26 10.13
N ARG A 257 6.03 2.56 10.01
CA ARG A 257 6.25 3.21 8.71
C ARG A 257 7.43 2.64 7.92
N SER A 258 8.36 1.94 8.59
CA SER A 258 9.58 1.35 8.00
C SER A 258 9.66 -0.17 8.21
N TRP A 259 8.54 -0.82 8.54
CA TRP A 259 8.54 -2.28 8.71
C TRP A 259 7.18 -2.89 8.41
N LYS A 260 7.16 -3.71 7.34
CA LYS A 260 6.06 -4.60 6.98
C LYS A 260 6.59 -6.03 6.85
N ARG A 261 6.04 -6.97 7.63
CA ARG A 261 6.52 -8.36 7.68
C ARG A 261 6.39 -9.06 6.30
N PRO A 262 7.39 -9.86 5.89
CA PRO A 262 7.29 -10.71 4.71
C PRO A 262 6.20 -11.79 4.84
N GLY A 263 5.58 -12.18 3.72
CA GLY A 263 4.49 -13.17 3.71
C GLY A 263 4.92 -14.61 3.99
N TYR A 264 6.22 -14.91 3.88
CA TYR A 264 6.77 -16.23 4.18
C TYR A 264 7.03 -16.48 5.66
N PHE A 265 6.75 -15.51 6.55
CA PHE A 265 6.84 -15.70 8.01
C PHE A 265 5.75 -16.63 8.51
N LEU A 266 6.10 -17.57 9.40
CA LEU A 266 5.17 -18.56 9.93
C LEU A 266 3.99 -17.93 10.68
N ASP A 267 4.14 -16.74 11.27
CA ASP A 267 3.08 -15.99 11.96
C ASP A 267 2.29 -15.04 11.03
N MET A 268 2.51 -15.10 9.72
CA MET A 268 1.81 -14.26 8.73
C MET A 268 0.78 -15.07 7.93
N PRO A 269 -0.42 -14.51 7.66
CA PRO A 269 -1.37 -15.17 6.78
C PRO A 269 -0.82 -15.29 5.35
N PRO A 270 -1.27 -16.28 4.56
CA PRO A 270 -0.83 -16.45 3.19
C PRO A 270 -1.08 -15.21 2.33
N VAL A 271 -0.08 -14.88 1.50
CA VAL A 271 -0.19 -13.89 0.44
C VAL A 271 -0.47 -14.63 -0.85
N VAL A 272 -1.66 -14.44 -1.41
CA VAL A 272 -2.13 -15.17 -2.60
C VAL A 272 -1.91 -14.40 -3.91
N GLY A 273 -1.65 -13.09 -3.81
CA GLY A 273 -1.25 -12.25 -4.93
C GLY A 273 -0.43 -11.05 -4.45
N ALA A 274 0.54 -10.62 -5.26
CA ALA A 274 1.40 -9.47 -4.97
C ALA A 274 1.69 -8.69 -6.27
N PHE A 275 1.32 -7.40 -6.33
CA PHE A 275 1.18 -6.68 -7.61
C PHE A 275 2.01 -5.40 -7.73
N GLY A 276 3.13 -5.31 -7.01
CA GLY A 276 4.01 -4.13 -7.00
C GLY A 276 3.41 -2.95 -6.22
N ARG A 277 3.80 -1.72 -6.58
CA ARG A 277 3.12 -0.51 -6.11
C ARG A 277 1.65 -0.55 -6.56
N GLY A 278 0.77 0.18 -5.89
CA GLY A 278 -0.62 0.23 -6.31
C GLY A 278 -1.52 0.91 -5.29
N SER A 279 -2.80 1.04 -5.63
CA SER A 279 -3.82 1.52 -4.69
C SER A 279 -5.01 0.57 -4.72
N PRO A 280 -5.05 -0.40 -3.79
CA PRO A 280 -6.16 -1.34 -3.65
C PRO A 280 -7.49 -0.64 -3.45
N THR A 281 -8.51 -1.09 -4.18
CA THR A 281 -9.90 -0.64 -4.02
C THR A 281 -10.82 -1.87 -3.91
N GLY A 282 -11.86 -1.99 -4.75
CA GLY A 282 -12.87 -3.05 -4.68
C GLY A 282 -12.33 -4.47 -4.81
N VAL A 283 -13.00 -5.41 -4.13
CA VAL A 283 -12.71 -6.85 -4.15
C VAL A 283 -14.02 -7.65 -4.23
N ALA A 284 -14.12 -8.57 -5.19
CA ALA A 284 -15.27 -9.48 -5.31
C ALA A 284 -14.82 -10.92 -5.56
N CYS A 285 -15.53 -11.89 -4.97
CA CYS A 285 -15.41 -13.30 -5.36
C CYS A 285 -16.58 -13.68 -6.28
N TYR A 286 -16.26 -14.26 -7.44
CA TYR A 286 -17.25 -14.64 -8.44
C TYR A 286 -17.85 -16.01 -8.14
N ARG A 287 -18.96 -16.00 -7.39
CA ARG A 287 -19.78 -17.16 -6.97
C ARG A 287 -21.03 -17.32 -7.83
N HIS A 288 -20.99 -16.81 -9.06
CA HIS A 288 -22.00 -17.07 -10.09
C HIS A 288 -21.48 -18.12 -11.08
N THR A 289 -22.36 -18.63 -11.92
CA THR A 289 -22.04 -19.63 -12.95
C THR A 289 -22.02 -19.04 -14.36
N SER A 290 -22.18 -17.73 -14.54
CA SER A 290 -22.32 -17.11 -15.87
C SER A 290 -20.98 -16.84 -16.55
N PHE A 291 -19.86 -16.88 -15.82
CA PHE A 291 -18.52 -16.85 -16.41
C PHE A 291 -18.01 -18.28 -16.66
N PRO A 292 -16.99 -18.42 -17.52
CA PRO A 292 -16.26 -19.68 -17.72
C PRO A 292 -15.79 -20.33 -16.41
N ARG A 293 -15.58 -21.65 -16.44
CA ARG A 293 -15.36 -22.46 -15.23
C ARG A 293 -14.14 -22.04 -14.43
N GLU A 294 -13.10 -21.57 -15.11
CA GLU A 294 -11.85 -21.06 -14.56
C GLU A 294 -12.03 -19.81 -13.69
N PHE A 295 -13.05 -18.98 -13.96
CA PHE A 295 -13.36 -17.78 -13.16
C PHE A 295 -14.34 -18.06 -12.01
N ARG A 296 -14.93 -19.25 -11.92
CA ARG A 296 -15.88 -19.60 -10.85
C ARG A 296 -15.12 -19.82 -9.54
N GLY A 297 -15.39 -18.98 -8.56
CA GLY A 297 -14.66 -18.91 -7.29
C GLY A 297 -13.43 -17.99 -7.34
N ALA A 298 -13.10 -17.39 -8.49
CA ALA A 298 -11.98 -16.47 -8.58
C ALA A 298 -12.24 -15.18 -7.76
N VAL A 299 -11.17 -14.61 -7.21
CA VAL A 299 -11.16 -13.31 -6.55
C VAL A 299 -10.69 -12.26 -7.54
N PHE A 300 -11.49 -11.22 -7.69
CA PHE A 300 -11.21 -10.04 -8.49
C PHE A 300 -10.81 -8.90 -7.56
N ALA A 301 -9.69 -8.22 -7.85
CA ALA A 301 -9.12 -7.16 -7.02
C ALA A 301 -8.75 -5.94 -7.86
N CYS A 302 -9.33 -4.79 -7.55
CA CYS A 302 -9.14 -3.54 -8.27
C CYS A 302 -7.87 -2.79 -7.81
N ASP A 303 -7.08 -2.30 -8.75
CA ASP A 303 -5.92 -1.43 -8.54
C ASP A 303 -6.14 -0.08 -9.22
N TRP A 304 -6.47 0.92 -8.40
CA TRP A 304 -6.78 2.27 -8.85
C TRP A 304 -5.58 2.99 -9.47
N THR A 305 -4.36 2.73 -8.98
CA THR A 305 -3.16 3.47 -9.43
C THR A 305 -2.83 3.15 -10.88
N PHE A 306 -2.92 1.89 -11.27
CA PHE A 306 -2.55 1.42 -12.60
C PHE A 306 -3.74 1.20 -13.53
N GLY A 307 -4.96 1.40 -13.04
CA GLY A 307 -6.16 1.24 -13.86
C GLY A 307 -6.32 -0.18 -14.34
N ARG A 308 -6.41 -1.12 -13.40
CA ARG A 308 -6.57 -2.54 -13.70
C ARG A 308 -7.39 -3.31 -12.67
N VAL A 309 -7.94 -4.44 -13.08
CA VAL A 309 -8.58 -5.45 -12.23
C VAL A 309 -7.81 -6.75 -12.37
N MET A 310 -7.31 -7.28 -11.26
CA MET A 310 -6.62 -8.57 -11.20
C MET A 310 -7.62 -9.67 -10.89
N ALA A 311 -7.53 -10.81 -11.57
CA ALA A 311 -8.25 -12.04 -11.21
C ALA A 311 -7.27 -13.11 -10.75
N LEU A 312 -7.58 -13.81 -9.66
CA LEU A 312 -6.74 -14.87 -9.11
C LEU A 312 -7.57 -15.99 -8.47
N THR A 313 -7.00 -17.19 -8.40
CA THR A 313 -7.67 -18.37 -7.82
C THR A 313 -7.32 -18.49 -6.33
N PRO A 314 -8.33 -18.57 -5.44
CA PRO A 314 -8.12 -18.94 -4.04
C PRO A 314 -7.35 -20.26 -3.87
N PRO A 315 -6.40 -20.35 -2.92
CA PRO A 315 -5.71 -21.60 -2.65
C PRO A 315 -6.65 -22.69 -2.15
N GLY A 316 -6.68 -23.83 -2.85
CA GLY A 316 -7.55 -24.97 -2.51
C GLY A 316 -8.93 -24.94 -3.17
N ALA A 317 -9.14 -24.09 -4.19
CA ALA A 317 -10.36 -24.14 -5.00
C ALA A 317 -10.52 -25.49 -5.72
N SER A 318 -11.73 -26.04 -5.73
CA SER A 318 -12.07 -27.38 -6.24
C SER A 318 -12.39 -27.44 -7.75
N GLY A 319 -11.83 -26.53 -8.55
CA GLY A 319 -12.07 -26.40 -9.99
C GLY A 319 -10.79 -26.15 -10.80
N PRO A 320 -10.89 -26.00 -12.14
CA PRO A 320 -9.72 -25.78 -12.98
C PRO A 320 -8.94 -24.51 -12.57
N GLY A 321 -9.66 -23.47 -12.15
CA GLY A 321 -9.08 -22.20 -11.73
C GLY A 321 -8.27 -21.52 -12.82
N LEU A 322 -7.72 -20.36 -12.48
CA LEU A 322 -6.63 -19.70 -13.20
C LEU A 322 -5.29 -20.26 -12.73
N GLU A 323 -4.41 -20.62 -13.68
CA GLU A 323 -3.05 -21.12 -13.41
C GLU A 323 -2.18 -20.09 -12.67
N LYS A 324 -2.35 -18.81 -13.00
CA LYS A 324 -1.68 -17.67 -12.36
C LYS A 324 -2.62 -16.45 -12.32
N PRO A 325 -2.33 -15.44 -11.49
CA PRO A 325 -3.06 -14.18 -11.53
C PRO A 325 -3.05 -13.56 -12.94
N VAL A 326 -4.19 -12.99 -13.35
CA VAL A 326 -4.38 -12.39 -14.67
C VAL A 326 -4.84 -10.94 -14.54
N GLU A 327 -4.35 -10.05 -15.39
CA GLU A 327 -4.97 -8.73 -15.59
C GLU A 327 -6.28 -8.90 -16.37
N PHE A 328 -7.39 -9.03 -15.65
CA PHE A 328 -8.73 -9.28 -16.21
C PHE A 328 -9.33 -8.05 -16.89
N MET A 329 -9.02 -6.85 -16.43
CA MET A 329 -9.52 -5.63 -17.06
C MET A 329 -8.48 -4.53 -16.94
N THR A 330 -8.16 -3.83 -18.02
CA THR A 330 -7.18 -2.72 -18.03
C THR A 330 -7.65 -1.54 -18.86
N GLY A 331 -7.21 -0.33 -18.53
CA GLY A 331 -7.49 0.86 -19.34
C GLY A 331 -6.78 0.87 -20.70
N ARG A 332 -7.41 1.41 -21.74
CA ARG A 332 -6.78 1.69 -23.04
C ARG A 332 -6.62 3.18 -23.30
N GLY A 333 -5.49 3.52 -23.91
CA GLY A 333 -5.20 4.87 -24.37
C GLY A 333 -5.33 5.89 -23.24
N HIS A 334 -6.11 6.93 -23.49
CA HIS A 334 -6.39 8.03 -22.55
C HIS A 334 -7.87 8.08 -22.14
N PHE A 335 -8.49 6.91 -21.97
CA PHE A 335 -9.91 6.84 -21.60
C PHE A 335 -10.15 7.27 -20.15
N GLY A 336 -9.23 6.89 -19.25
CA GLY A 336 -9.35 7.11 -17.82
C GLY A 336 -10.10 5.98 -17.11
N PHE A 337 -9.41 4.88 -16.80
CA PHE A 337 -9.98 3.75 -16.07
C PHE A 337 -9.34 3.66 -14.69
N ALA A 338 -9.99 4.21 -13.67
CA ALA A 338 -9.51 4.22 -12.29
C ALA A 338 -10.52 3.45 -11.39
N PRO A 339 -10.43 2.11 -11.33
CA PRO A 339 -11.47 1.28 -10.72
C PRO A 339 -11.59 1.54 -9.22
N THR A 340 -12.81 1.84 -8.76
CA THR A 340 -13.12 2.17 -7.37
C THR A 340 -13.86 1.06 -6.64
N ASP A 341 -14.69 0.29 -7.33
CA ASP A 341 -15.42 -0.82 -6.72
C ASP A 341 -15.90 -1.84 -7.76
N ILE A 342 -16.33 -3.02 -7.29
CA ILE A 342 -16.68 -4.18 -8.12
C ILE A 342 -17.78 -5.02 -7.47
N ALA A 343 -18.77 -5.45 -8.25
CA ALA A 343 -19.87 -6.27 -7.73
C ALA A 343 -20.47 -7.23 -8.78
N VAL A 344 -21.10 -8.31 -8.32
CA VAL A 344 -21.75 -9.31 -9.20
C VAL A 344 -23.28 -9.18 -9.11
N ALA A 345 -23.92 -9.00 -10.26
CA ALA A 345 -25.36 -8.80 -10.39
C ALA A 345 -26.15 -10.13 -10.53
N PRO A 346 -27.49 -10.11 -10.44
CA PRO A 346 -28.32 -11.32 -10.47
C PRO A 346 -28.26 -12.17 -11.74
N ASP A 347 -27.88 -11.58 -12.87
CA ASP A 347 -27.66 -12.25 -14.16
C ASP A 347 -26.25 -12.85 -14.29
N GLY A 348 -25.39 -12.60 -13.30
CA GLY A 348 -23.99 -13.00 -13.27
C GLY A 348 -23.06 -12.06 -14.02
N ALA A 349 -23.53 -10.88 -14.46
CA ALA A 349 -22.65 -9.83 -14.94
C ALA A 349 -21.77 -9.30 -13.81
N LEU A 350 -20.52 -8.99 -14.13
CA LEU A 350 -19.60 -8.30 -13.23
C LEU A 350 -19.67 -6.81 -13.55
N PHE A 351 -19.90 -5.98 -12.54
CA PHE A 351 -19.89 -4.53 -12.67
C PHE A 351 -18.62 -3.97 -12.06
N VAL A 352 -18.01 -2.97 -12.70
CA VAL A 352 -16.84 -2.24 -12.20
C VAL A 352 -17.12 -0.73 -12.29
N SER A 353 -17.05 -0.03 -11.17
CA SER A 353 -17.11 1.44 -11.16
C SER A 353 -15.72 2.05 -11.28
N VAL A 354 -15.64 3.23 -11.88
CA VAL A 354 -14.42 4.07 -11.90
C VAL A 354 -14.73 5.45 -11.34
N GLY A 355 -13.72 6.12 -10.80
CA GLY A 355 -13.86 7.49 -10.27
C GLY A 355 -12.88 7.80 -9.15
N GLY A 356 -13.31 8.64 -8.21
CA GLY A 356 -12.51 9.10 -7.07
C GLY A 356 -11.63 10.30 -7.43
N ARG A 357 -11.30 11.13 -6.43
CA ARG A 357 -10.39 12.30 -6.56
C ARG A 357 -10.75 13.24 -7.72
N GLY A 358 -12.06 13.47 -7.93
CA GLY A 358 -12.58 14.39 -8.94
C GLY A 358 -12.30 13.96 -10.39
N THR A 359 -12.03 12.67 -10.61
CA THR A 359 -11.91 12.07 -11.93
C THR A 359 -13.27 11.70 -12.51
N ARG A 360 -13.29 11.43 -13.81
CA ARG A 360 -14.46 10.87 -14.50
C ARG A 360 -15.01 9.66 -13.75
N GLY A 361 -16.31 9.67 -13.46
CA GLY A 361 -17.05 8.52 -12.99
C GLY A 361 -17.71 7.77 -14.14
N SER A 362 -17.72 6.44 -14.09
CA SER A 362 -18.44 5.58 -15.03
C SER A 362 -18.63 4.20 -14.42
N VAL A 363 -19.60 3.44 -14.92
CA VAL A 363 -19.84 2.05 -14.55
C VAL A 363 -19.74 1.17 -15.79
N PHE A 364 -18.97 0.10 -15.71
CA PHE A 364 -18.85 -0.91 -16.76
C PHE A 364 -19.58 -2.17 -16.36
N ARG A 365 -20.31 -2.76 -17.30
CA ARG A 365 -20.95 -4.08 -17.19
C ARG A 365 -20.20 -5.07 -18.06
N ILE A 366 -19.75 -6.17 -17.45
CA ILE A 366 -18.97 -7.22 -18.10
C ILE A 366 -19.77 -8.53 -18.10
N THR A 367 -19.94 -9.12 -19.29
CA THR A 367 -20.70 -10.36 -19.52
C THR A 367 -19.89 -11.35 -20.36
N HIS A 368 -20.30 -12.62 -20.36
CA HIS A 368 -19.71 -13.66 -21.20
C HIS A 368 -20.82 -14.45 -21.93
N PRO A 369 -20.75 -14.60 -23.27
CA PRO A 369 -21.79 -15.24 -24.07
C PRO A 369 -21.85 -16.77 -23.87
N ALA A 370 -20.73 -17.43 -23.57
CA ALA A 370 -20.67 -18.90 -23.48
C ALA A 370 -21.42 -19.52 -22.28
N THR A 371 -22.20 -18.72 -21.54
CA THR A 371 -22.90 -19.19 -20.35
C THR A 371 -24.28 -18.59 -20.16
N ILE A 372 -24.97 -18.23 -21.26
CA ILE A 372 -26.45 -18.15 -21.22
C ILE A 372 -26.98 -19.59 -21.25
N THR A 373 -26.86 -20.32 -20.15
CA THR A 373 -27.68 -21.52 -19.97
C THR A 373 -29.08 -21.05 -19.58
N GLY A 374 -29.95 -20.98 -20.57
CA GLY A 374 -31.37 -20.78 -20.36
C GLY A 374 -31.90 -21.74 -19.29
N SER A 375 -32.52 -21.18 -18.26
CA SER A 375 -33.64 -21.77 -17.52
C SER A 375 -33.64 -23.30 -17.33
N THR A 376 -32.85 -23.81 -16.38
CA THR A 376 -33.25 -25.02 -15.60
C THR A 376 -33.66 -24.68 -14.16
N VAL A 377 -33.58 -23.40 -13.76
CA VAL A 377 -34.03 -22.92 -12.43
C VAL A 377 -35.51 -23.23 -12.19
N ARG A 378 -36.34 -23.25 -13.25
CA ARG A 378 -37.79 -23.49 -13.16
C ARG A 378 -38.20 -24.89 -12.67
N ARG A 379 -37.32 -25.92 -12.70
CA ARG A 379 -37.64 -27.29 -12.24
C ARG A 379 -36.96 -27.71 -10.92
N ARG A 380 -36.29 -26.80 -10.20
CA ARG A 380 -35.61 -27.14 -8.94
C ARG A 380 -36.58 -27.15 -7.76
N SER A 381 -36.48 -28.16 -6.90
CA SER A 381 -37.21 -28.21 -5.63
C SER A 381 -36.94 -26.97 -4.77
N PRO A 382 -37.87 -26.55 -3.89
CA PRO A 382 -37.66 -25.45 -2.97
C PRO A 382 -36.31 -25.48 -2.24
N ILE A 383 -35.89 -26.63 -1.75
CA ILE A 383 -34.61 -26.78 -1.05
C ILE A 383 -33.41 -26.55 -1.98
N ARG A 384 -33.38 -27.13 -3.19
CA ARG A 384 -32.30 -26.91 -4.15
C ARG A 384 -32.23 -25.47 -4.65
N ARG A 385 -33.33 -24.70 -4.60
CA ARG A 385 -33.29 -23.24 -4.85
C ARG A 385 -32.55 -22.49 -3.74
N CYS A 386 -32.69 -22.87 -2.48
CA CYS A 386 -31.91 -22.29 -1.38
C CYS A 386 -30.42 -22.64 -1.49
N LEU A 387 -30.11 -23.92 -1.78
CA LEU A 387 -28.72 -24.42 -1.76
C LEU A 387 -27.90 -23.97 -2.98
N ASN A 388 -28.51 -23.79 -4.15
CA ASN A 388 -27.81 -23.48 -5.39
C ASN A 388 -28.00 -22.03 -5.87
N THR A 389 -28.51 -21.15 -5.02
CA THR A 389 -28.66 -19.74 -5.38
C THR A 389 -27.26 -19.11 -5.54
N PRO A 390 -26.97 -18.46 -6.68
CA PRO A 390 -25.66 -17.83 -6.91
C PRO A 390 -25.44 -16.61 -6.01
N GLN A 391 -24.17 -16.25 -5.79
CA GLN A 391 -23.77 -15.15 -4.90
C GLN A 391 -24.55 -15.12 -3.56
N PRO A 392 -24.61 -16.22 -2.77
CA PRO A 392 -25.56 -16.35 -1.66
C PRO A 392 -25.44 -15.28 -0.56
N LEU A 393 -24.31 -14.56 -0.50
CA LEU A 393 -24.07 -13.48 0.47
C LEU A 393 -24.50 -12.09 -0.03
N ALA A 394 -24.76 -11.92 -1.33
CA ALA A 394 -25.20 -10.65 -1.90
C ALA A 394 -26.64 -10.32 -1.48
N SER A 395 -26.95 -9.03 -1.33
CA SER A 395 -28.25 -8.55 -0.84
C SER A 395 -29.43 -9.05 -1.68
N TRP A 396 -29.32 -8.97 -3.01
CA TRP A 396 -30.35 -9.47 -3.95
C TRP A 396 -30.56 -10.98 -3.85
N SER A 397 -29.50 -11.72 -3.55
CA SER A 397 -29.52 -13.17 -3.46
C SER A 397 -30.20 -13.60 -2.15
N ARG A 398 -29.82 -12.96 -1.04
CA ARG A 398 -30.44 -13.15 0.29
C ARG A 398 -31.94 -12.86 0.27
N ARG A 399 -32.39 -11.80 -0.42
CA ARG A 399 -33.83 -11.49 -0.58
C ARG A 399 -34.63 -12.65 -1.19
N ARG A 400 -33.98 -13.50 -2.02
CA ARG A 400 -34.63 -14.64 -2.68
C ARG A 400 -34.60 -15.91 -1.83
N TRP A 401 -33.43 -16.32 -1.33
CA TRP A 401 -33.29 -17.63 -0.68
C TRP A 401 -33.72 -17.62 0.79
N MET A 402 -33.60 -16.49 1.50
CA MET A 402 -33.83 -16.42 2.95
C MET A 402 -35.31 -16.64 3.34
N PRO A 403 -36.31 -15.99 2.71
CA PRO A 403 -37.71 -16.25 3.03
C PRO A 403 -38.11 -17.71 2.74
N LEU A 404 -37.56 -18.29 1.68
CA LEU A 404 -37.81 -19.69 1.31
C LEU A 404 -37.20 -20.65 2.33
N ALA A 405 -35.99 -20.37 2.82
CA ALA A 405 -35.35 -21.17 3.87
C ALA A 405 -36.20 -21.16 5.14
N ARG A 406 -36.65 -19.99 5.59
CA ARG A 406 -37.54 -19.87 6.77
C ARG A 406 -38.84 -20.66 6.61
N LYS A 407 -39.45 -20.64 5.41
CA LYS A 407 -40.64 -21.42 5.11
C LYS A 407 -40.40 -22.95 5.15
N LEU A 408 -39.22 -23.40 4.72
CA LEU A 408 -38.85 -24.83 4.76
C LEU A 408 -38.52 -25.31 6.18
N GLY A 409 -38.03 -24.41 7.04
CA GLY A 409 -37.62 -24.72 8.40
C GLY A 409 -36.29 -25.47 8.50
N ALA A 410 -35.70 -25.49 9.70
CA ALA A 410 -34.39 -26.07 9.94
C ALA A 410 -34.33 -27.58 9.62
N ALA A 411 -35.39 -28.35 9.89
CA ALA A 411 -35.42 -29.80 9.71
C ALA A 411 -35.11 -30.23 8.26
N ALA A 412 -35.59 -29.47 7.28
CA ALA A 412 -35.32 -29.74 5.87
C ALA A 412 -33.82 -29.65 5.54
N PHE A 413 -33.11 -28.70 6.16
CA PHE A 413 -31.67 -28.51 5.94
C PHE A 413 -30.84 -29.54 6.70
N HIS A 414 -31.25 -29.99 7.89
CA HIS A 414 -30.61 -31.14 8.57
C HIS A 414 -30.65 -32.39 7.69
N LYS A 415 -31.82 -32.69 7.10
CA LYS A 415 -31.94 -33.79 6.15
C LYS A 415 -31.00 -33.62 4.96
N ALA A 416 -30.95 -32.42 4.36
CA ALA A 416 -30.05 -32.16 3.24
C ALA A 416 -28.56 -32.27 3.60
N VAL A 417 -28.16 -32.00 4.86
CA VAL A 417 -26.78 -32.17 5.31
C VAL A 417 -26.38 -33.65 5.36
N ALA A 418 -27.28 -34.54 5.79
CA ALA A 418 -27.02 -35.98 5.91
C ALA A 418 -27.22 -36.76 4.59
N ASP A 419 -28.04 -36.23 3.68
CA ASP A 419 -28.46 -36.92 2.47
C ASP A 419 -27.36 -36.91 1.37
N PRO A 420 -26.85 -38.09 0.94
CA PRO A 420 -25.81 -38.19 -0.09
C PRO A 420 -26.27 -37.80 -1.50
N ASP A 421 -27.58 -37.66 -1.76
CA ASP A 421 -28.12 -37.21 -3.06
C ASP A 421 -27.88 -35.70 -3.31
N PHE A 422 -27.47 -34.98 -2.27
CA PHE A 422 -26.98 -33.61 -2.37
C PHE A 422 -25.46 -33.60 -2.53
N SER A 423 -24.98 -32.74 -3.44
CA SER A 423 -23.54 -32.57 -3.64
C SER A 423 -22.85 -32.07 -2.37
N PRO A 424 -21.54 -32.33 -2.17
CA PRO A 424 -20.80 -31.82 -1.01
C PRO A 424 -20.93 -30.30 -0.81
N ALA A 425 -21.01 -29.52 -1.90
CA ALA A 425 -21.22 -28.08 -1.85
C ALA A 425 -22.64 -27.70 -1.40
N GLU A 426 -23.67 -28.42 -1.87
CA GLU A 426 -25.05 -28.25 -1.39
C GLU A 426 -25.18 -28.59 0.09
N ARG A 427 -24.54 -29.68 0.54
CA ARG A 427 -24.50 -30.10 1.94
C ARG A 427 -23.80 -29.07 2.83
N ALA A 428 -22.64 -28.56 2.41
CA ALA A 428 -21.95 -27.49 3.13
C ALA A 428 -22.78 -26.19 3.17
N ARG A 429 -23.46 -25.84 2.08
CA ARG A 429 -24.35 -24.68 2.04
C ARG A 429 -25.56 -24.85 2.96
N ALA A 430 -26.07 -26.07 3.12
CA ALA A 430 -27.14 -26.35 4.07
C ALA A 430 -26.70 -26.06 5.53
N VAL A 431 -25.44 -26.37 5.89
CA VAL A 431 -24.88 -26.00 7.20
C VAL A 431 -24.81 -24.47 7.38
N GLU A 432 -24.39 -23.71 6.37
CA GLU A 432 -24.40 -22.24 6.44
C GLU A 432 -25.81 -21.67 6.66
N ILE A 433 -26.82 -22.26 6.00
CA ILE A 433 -28.23 -21.89 6.20
C ILE A 433 -28.72 -22.31 7.60
N LEU A 434 -28.21 -23.40 8.18
CA LEU A 434 -28.53 -23.72 9.57
C LEU A 434 -27.94 -22.67 10.53
N VAL A 435 -26.73 -22.17 10.27
CA VAL A 435 -26.10 -21.15 11.12
C VAL A 435 -26.77 -19.78 11.03
N ASP A 436 -27.00 -19.24 9.83
CA ASP A 436 -27.45 -17.84 9.66
C ASP A 436 -28.89 -17.60 10.19
N PRO A 437 -29.96 -18.19 9.62
CA PRO A 437 -31.31 -18.03 10.15
C PRO A 437 -31.74 -18.95 11.30
N PHE A 438 -31.05 -20.06 11.59
CA PHE A 438 -31.54 -21.07 12.56
C PHE A 438 -30.65 -21.29 13.78
N GLY A 439 -29.54 -20.55 13.92
CA GLY A 439 -28.66 -20.61 15.10
C GLY A 439 -27.66 -21.76 15.13
N GLY A 440 -27.69 -22.66 14.14
CA GLY A 440 -26.72 -23.74 13.98
C GLY A 440 -27.35 -25.11 13.71
N PRO A 441 -26.52 -26.12 13.37
CA PRO A 441 -26.97 -27.50 13.23
C PRO A 441 -27.23 -28.15 14.60
N ASP A 442 -28.34 -28.89 14.69
CA ASP A 442 -28.65 -29.89 15.70
C ASP A 442 -27.92 -31.18 15.33
N PHE A 443 -26.79 -31.43 15.99
CA PHE A 443 -25.95 -32.59 15.71
C PHE A 443 -26.58 -33.91 16.16
N ASP A 444 -27.51 -33.90 17.11
CA ASP A 444 -28.17 -35.13 17.56
C ASP A 444 -29.07 -35.68 16.44
N ARG A 445 -29.61 -34.79 15.59
CA ARG A 445 -30.33 -35.15 14.36
C ARG A 445 -29.44 -35.56 13.19
N LEU A 446 -28.19 -35.12 13.16
CA LEU A 446 -27.25 -35.50 12.10
C LEU A 446 -26.65 -36.88 12.32
N GLY A 447 -26.66 -37.37 13.57
CA GLY A 447 -26.01 -38.61 13.96
C GLY A 447 -24.49 -38.49 13.99
N GLU A 448 -23.80 -39.63 13.95
CA GLU A 448 -22.34 -39.68 13.95
C GLU A 448 -21.78 -39.17 12.62
N VAL A 449 -20.94 -38.12 12.70
CA VAL A 449 -20.23 -37.57 11.54
C VAL A 449 -18.83 -38.19 11.53
N ASP A 450 -18.59 -39.06 10.56
CA ASP A 450 -17.33 -39.82 10.42
C ASP A 450 -16.52 -39.40 9.17
N ALA A 451 -15.41 -40.09 8.94
CA ALA A 451 -14.51 -39.82 7.81
C ALA A 451 -15.12 -40.12 6.42
N GLY A 452 -16.24 -40.87 6.34
CA GLY A 452 -16.96 -41.19 5.11
C GLY A 452 -17.77 -40.00 4.56
N TRP A 453 -18.07 -39.00 5.39
CA TRP A 453 -18.67 -37.76 4.93
C TRP A 453 -17.67 -36.92 4.12
N PRO A 454 -18.08 -36.10 3.14
CA PRO A 454 -17.11 -35.25 2.41
C PRO A 454 -16.41 -34.24 3.32
N ALA A 455 -15.09 -34.07 3.17
CA ALA A 455 -14.28 -33.19 4.03
C ALA A 455 -14.80 -31.74 4.10
N VAL A 456 -15.28 -31.18 2.99
CA VAL A 456 -15.88 -29.82 2.97
C VAL A 456 -17.12 -29.71 3.87
N VAL A 457 -17.89 -30.78 4.01
CA VAL A 457 -19.08 -30.82 4.89
C VAL A 457 -18.63 -30.92 6.35
N ARG A 458 -17.67 -31.81 6.66
CA ARG A 458 -17.09 -31.94 8.01
C ARG A 458 -16.43 -30.65 8.48
N ALA A 459 -15.66 -29.99 7.61
CA ALA A 459 -15.03 -28.70 7.88
C ALA A 459 -16.07 -27.61 8.16
N ARG A 460 -17.16 -27.59 7.39
CA ARG A 460 -18.24 -26.63 7.61
C ARG A 460 -19.02 -26.92 8.90
N LEU A 461 -19.20 -28.19 9.28
CA LEU A 461 -19.78 -28.56 10.58
C LEU A 461 -18.86 -28.14 11.74
N ALA A 462 -17.55 -28.36 11.64
CA ALA A 462 -16.57 -27.88 12.62
C ALA A 462 -16.61 -26.34 12.77
N TRP A 463 -16.69 -25.61 11.66
CA TRP A 463 -16.91 -24.16 11.66
C TRP A 463 -18.23 -23.80 12.37
N ALA A 464 -19.32 -24.52 12.11
CA ALA A 464 -20.62 -24.24 12.71
C ALA A 464 -20.63 -24.40 14.23
N VAL A 465 -19.89 -25.36 14.80
CA VAL A 465 -19.73 -25.50 16.26
C VAL A 465 -19.21 -24.19 16.88
N GLY A 466 -18.22 -23.55 16.25
CA GLY A 466 -17.67 -22.27 16.69
C GLY A 466 -18.55 -21.05 16.42
N ARG A 467 -19.61 -21.18 15.61
CA ARG A 467 -20.53 -20.06 15.31
C ARG A 467 -21.82 -20.10 16.12
N ALA A 468 -22.28 -21.29 16.51
CA ALA A 468 -23.47 -21.46 17.34
C ALA A 468 -23.29 -20.81 18.72
N GLU A 469 -22.17 -21.11 19.40
CA GLU A 469 -21.81 -20.50 20.69
C GLU A 469 -20.35 -20.02 20.68
N PRO A 470 -20.05 -18.85 20.07
CA PRO A 470 -18.67 -18.43 19.83
C PRO A 470 -17.80 -18.37 21.09
N GLY A 471 -18.36 -17.99 22.24
CA GLY A 471 -17.61 -17.91 23.50
C GLY A 471 -17.42 -19.25 24.23
N GLN A 472 -18.24 -20.26 23.93
CA GLN A 472 -18.35 -21.54 24.65
C GLN A 472 -18.69 -22.70 23.69
N PRO A 473 -17.90 -22.92 22.62
CA PRO A 473 -18.20 -23.99 21.67
C PRO A 473 -18.11 -25.38 22.33
N ASP A 474 -18.85 -26.37 21.81
CA ASP A 474 -18.82 -27.75 22.33
C ASP A 474 -17.42 -28.38 22.18
N ALA A 475 -16.73 -28.55 23.32
CA ALA A 475 -15.37 -29.08 23.38
C ALA A 475 -15.27 -30.54 22.90
N LYS A 476 -16.28 -31.36 23.15
CA LYS A 476 -16.28 -32.78 22.75
C LYS A 476 -16.39 -32.90 21.24
N ARG A 477 -17.32 -32.15 20.64
CA ARG A 477 -17.48 -32.11 19.18
C ARG A 477 -16.23 -31.57 18.50
N LEU A 478 -15.65 -30.48 19.00
CA LEU A 478 -14.40 -29.94 18.46
C LEU A 478 -13.23 -30.93 18.64
N GLY A 479 -13.17 -31.67 19.75
CA GLY A 479 -12.15 -32.69 19.99
C GLY A 479 -12.14 -33.79 18.92
N ILE A 480 -13.32 -34.17 18.41
CA ILE A 480 -13.46 -35.13 17.30
C ILE A 480 -12.95 -34.52 15.99
N PHE A 481 -13.43 -33.33 15.62
CA PHE A 481 -13.00 -32.68 14.36
C PHE A 481 -11.50 -32.33 14.34
N LEU A 482 -10.91 -32.03 15.49
CA LEU A 482 -9.46 -31.78 15.61
C LEU A 482 -8.61 -33.04 15.41
N GLN A 483 -9.19 -34.24 15.44
CA GLN A 483 -8.46 -35.48 15.12
C GLN A 483 -8.55 -35.85 13.63
N ASP A 484 -9.31 -35.10 12.83
CA ASP A 484 -9.46 -35.35 11.41
C ASP A 484 -8.12 -35.19 10.68
N ALA A 485 -7.84 -36.11 9.75
CA ALA A 485 -6.63 -36.12 8.94
C ALA A 485 -6.67 -35.07 7.82
N ASP A 486 -7.86 -34.63 7.40
CA ASP A 486 -8.02 -33.57 6.41
C ASP A 486 -7.68 -32.20 7.03
N PRO A 487 -6.68 -31.48 6.51
CA PRO A 487 -6.28 -30.21 7.09
C PRO A 487 -7.35 -29.12 7.05
N GLY A 488 -8.29 -29.15 6.11
CA GLY A 488 -9.40 -28.20 6.06
C GLY A 488 -10.34 -28.35 7.24
N VAL A 489 -10.61 -29.60 7.65
CA VAL A 489 -11.43 -29.92 8.84
C VAL A 489 -10.69 -29.51 10.10
N GLY A 490 -9.42 -29.91 10.23
CA GLY A 490 -8.57 -29.54 11.36
C GLY A 490 -8.44 -28.02 11.53
N ARG A 491 -8.26 -27.27 10.42
CA ARG A 491 -8.20 -25.81 10.43
C ARG A 491 -9.51 -25.19 10.92
N ALA A 492 -10.65 -25.61 10.37
CA ALA A 492 -11.96 -25.10 10.78
C ALA A 492 -12.24 -25.36 12.27
N ALA A 493 -11.85 -26.53 12.77
CA ALA A 493 -11.95 -26.87 14.18
C ALA A 493 -11.01 -26.02 15.06
N CYS A 494 -9.77 -25.77 14.64
CA CYS A 494 -8.87 -24.85 15.33
C CYS A 494 -9.42 -23.41 15.35
N GLU A 495 -10.01 -22.93 14.25
CA GLU A 495 -10.62 -21.60 14.17
C GLU A 495 -11.81 -21.46 15.12
N ALA A 496 -12.62 -22.51 15.27
CA ALA A 496 -13.75 -22.54 16.20
C ALA A 496 -13.31 -22.39 17.67
N VAL A 497 -12.11 -22.89 18.03
CA VAL A 497 -11.54 -22.72 19.38
C VAL A 497 -11.09 -21.28 19.64
N LEU A 498 -10.86 -20.46 18.60
CA LEU A 498 -10.44 -19.07 18.75
C LEU A 498 -11.55 -18.16 19.32
N GLY A 499 -12.79 -18.61 19.47
CA GLY A 499 -13.81 -17.82 20.15
C GLY A 499 -13.81 -17.99 21.68
N VAL A 500 -13.16 -19.05 22.20
CA VAL A 500 -13.29 -19.48 23.61
C VAL A 500 -12.97 -18.35 24.58
N SER A 501 -13.85 -18.19 25.57
CA SER A 501 -13.78 -17.22 26.64
C SER A 501 -14.25 -17.83 27.97
N GLY A 502 -13.69 -17.40 29.10
CA GLY A 502 -14.07 -17.94 30.42
C GLY A 502 -13.58 -19.37 30.67
N LYS A 503 -14.33 -20.13 31.49
CA LYS A 503 -14.02 -21.54 31.82
C LYS A 503 -14.45 -22.44 30.67
N TRP A 504 -13.53 -23.28 30.17
CA TRP A 504 -13.76 -24.22 29.07
C TRP A 504 -12.80 -25.41 29.21
N ASP A 505 -13.23 -26.61 28.82
CA ASP A 505 -12.44 -27.84 29.01
C ASP A 505 -11.44 -28.06 27.86
N TRP A 506 -10.26 -27.45 28.03
CA TRP A 506 -9.15 -27.61 27.10
C TRP A 506 -8.61 -29.04 27.03
N SER A 507 -8.83 -29.88 28.04
CA SER A 507 -8.24 -31.23 28.10
C SER A 507 -8.79 -32.15 27.00
N VAL A 508 -10.03 -31.92 26.58
CA VAL A 508 -10.72 -32.70 25.55
C VAL A 508 -10.16 -32.43 24.15
N VAL A 509 -9.72 -31.21 23.89
CA VAL A 509 -9.19 -30.81 22.57
C VAL A 509 -7.67 -30.94 22.45
N GLU A 510 -6.96 -31.13 23.56
CA GLU A 510 -5.50 -31.28 23.59
C GLU A 510 -4.96 -32.35 22.61
N PRO A 511 -5.50 -33.58 22.56
CA PRO A 511 -4.99 -34.61 21.65
C PRO A 511 -5.11 -34.19 20.18
N GLY A 512 -6.26 -33.63 19.80
CA GLY A 512 -6.49 -33.16 18.44
C GLY A 512 -5.59 -31.96 18.09
N LEU A 513 -5.37 -31.02 19.02
CA LEU A 513 -4.43 -29.92 18.78
C LEU A 513 -3.00 -30.41 18.54
N LEU A 514 -2.54 -31.47 19.21
CA LEU A 514 -1.22 -32.07 18.92
C LEU A 514 -1.13 -32.63 17.50
N VAL A 515 -2.22 -33.21 16.97
CA VAL A 515 -2.32 -33.63 15.57
C VAL A 515 -2.19 -32.43 14.65
N GLN A 516 -2.97 -31.37 14.91
CA GLN A 516 -3.01 -30.20 14.02
C GLN A 516 -1.73 -29.34 14.06
N LEU A 517 -1.03 -29.30 15.18
CA LEU A 517 0.32 -28.71 15.27
C LEU A 517 1.32 -29.43 14.35
N ASN A 518 1.10 -30.72 14.08
CA ASN A 518 1.90 -31.51 13.15
C ASN A 518 1.31 -31.58 11.72
N SER A 519 0.25 -30.82 11.41
CA SER A 519 -0.37 -30.85 10.07
C SER A 519 0.64 -30.55 8.96
N SER A 520 0.50 -31.17 7.79
CA SER A 520 1.30 -30.86 6.60
C SER A 520 0.95 -29.49 6.02
N ASP A 521 -0.31 -29.06 6.12
CA ASP A 521 -0.76 -27.74 5.70
C ASP A 521 -0.31 -26.67 6.69
N ARG A 522 0.36 -25.65 6.15
CA ARG A 522 0.93 -24.56 6.94
C ARG A 522 -0.15 -23.74 7.64
N ARG A 523 -1.29 -23.47 7.00
CA ARG A 523 -2.37 -22.65 7.56
C ARG A 523 -2.99 -23.31 8.78
N THR A 524 -3.17 -24.61 8.73
CA THR A 524 -3.66 -25.43 9.83
C THR A 524 -2.74 -25.32 11.05
N ARG A 525 -1.41 -25.45 10.83
CA ARG A 525 -0.42 -25.24 11.91
C ARG A 525 -0.45 -23.82 12.49
N GLN A 526 -0.66 -22.81 11.65
CA GLN A 526 -0.75 -21.41 12.09
C GLN A 526 -1.93 -21.20 13.04
N VAL A 527 -3.12 -21.65 12.66
CA VAL A 527 -4.31 -21.55 13.51
C VAL A 527 -4.17 -22.40 14.77
N ALA A 528 -3.61 -23.61 14.67
CA ALA A 528 -3.34 -24.46 15.84
C ALA A 528 -2.38 -23.79 16.83
N ALA A 529 -1.30 -23.16 16.35
CA ALA A 529 -0.39 -22.38 17.19
C ALA A 529 -1.12 -21.21 17.88
N THR A 530 -2.00 -20.53 17.17
CA THR A 530 -2.81 -19.44 17.73
C THR A 530 -3.83 -19.94 18.77
N ALA A 531 -4.38 -21.16 18.61
CA ALA A 531 -5.17 -21.79 19.66
C ALA A 531 -4.34 -22.09 20.91
N VAL A 532 -3.10 -22.59 20.76
CA VAL A 532 -2.15 -22.79 21.88
C VAL A 532 -1.84 -21.48 22.60
N ALA A 533 -1.69 -20.38 21.87
CA ALA A 533 -1.44 -19.05 22.45
C ALA A 533 -2.54 -18.58 23.41
N ARG A 534 -3.75 -19.13 23.31
CA ARG A 534 -4.92 -18.77 24.12
C ARG A 534 -5.21 -19.70 25.27
N MET A 535 -4.54 -20.84 25.33
CA MET A 535 -4.74 -21.81 26.39
C MET A 535 -4.46 -21.20 27.77
N PRO A 536 -5.20 -21.61 28.82
CA PRO A 536 -4.76 -21.41 30.18
C PRO A 536 -3.37 -22.02 30.40
N LYS A 537 -2.58 -21.43 31.29
CA LYS A 537 -1.16 -21.82 31.52
C LYS A 537 -0.99 -23.32 31.76
N ASP A 538 -1.90 -23.97 32.50
CA ASP A 538 -1.77 -25.40 32.81
C ASP A 538 -2.03 -26.30 31.59
N ALA A 539 -2.98 -25.96 30.72
CA ALA A 539 -3.20 -26.67 29.46
C ALA A 539 -2.00 -26.49 28.51
N TRP A 540 -1.49 -25.26 28.40
CA TRP A 540 -0.28 -24.99 27.63
C TRP A 540 0.94 -25.81 28.14
N ARG A 541 1.16 -25.91 29.45
CA ARG A 541 2.24 -26.72 30.03
C ARG A 541 2.15 -28.19 29.61
N ARG A 542 0.94 -28.76 29.57
CA ARG A 542 0.71 -30.15 29.11
C ARG A 542 1.05 -30.32 27.62
N ILE A 543 0.60 -29.41 26.77
CA ILE A 543 0.96 -29.40 25.33
C ILE A 543 2.48 -29.28 25.16
N ARG A 544 3.11 -28.33 25.86
CA ARG A 544 4.56 -28.11 25.83
C ARG A 544 5.35 -29.36 26.27
N ALA A 545 4.86 -30.13 27.24
CA ALA A 545 5.51 -31.38 27.64
C ALA A 545 5.37 -32.48 26.57
N LYS A 546 4.17 -32.65 26.00
CA LYS A 546 3.87 -33.69 25.01
C LYS A 546 4.57 -33.44 23.67
N VAL A 547 4.68 -32.19 23.22
CA VAL A 547 5.25 -31.84 21.91
C VAL A 547 6.75 -32.15 21.79
N LYS A 548 7.49 -32.26 22.90
CA LYS A 548 8.94 -32.55 22.89
C LYS A 548 9.30 -33.84 22.13
N ARG A 549 8.36 -34.80 22.06
CA ARG A 549 8.54 -36.10 21.39
C ARG A 549 8.03 -36.11 19.95
N LEU A 550 7.56 -34.97 19.43
CA LEU A 550 7.01 -34.85 18.08
C LEU A 550 8.05 -34.28 17.10
N PRO A 551 7.82 -34.44 15.78
CA PRO A 551 8.71 -33.89 14.75
C PRO A 551 8.95 -32.38 14.90
N ALA A 552 10.07 -31.89 14.36
CA ALA A 552 10.49 -30.49 14.42
C ALA A 552 9.38 -29.50 14.03
N ARG A 553 8.56 -29.85 13.03
CA ARG A 553 7.40 -29.08 12.60
C ARG A 553 6.38 -28.81 13.70
N ALA A 554 6.01 -29.83 14.48
CA ALA A 554 5.08 -29.70 15.58
C ALA A 554 5.68 -28.89 16.73
N ARG A 555 6.96 -29.13 17.03
CA ARG A 555 7.72 -28.39 18.06
C ARG A 555 7.78 -26.91 17.75
N ILE A 556 8.06 -26.53 16.51
CA ILE A 556 8.08 -25.14 16.05
C ILE A 556 6.70 -24.50 16.20
N ALA A 557 5.65 -25.13 15.66
CA ALA A 557 4.29 -24.58 15.73
C ALA A 557 3.82 -24.39 17.19
N ALA A 558 4.08 -25.36 18.06
CA ALA A 558 3.72 -25.26 19.48
C ALA A 558 4.52 -24.18 20.20
N ALA A 559 5.80 -23.99 19.88
CA ALA A 559 6.63 -22.94 20.44
C ALA A 559 6.19 -21.54 19.98
N VAL A 560 5.79 -21.37 18.71
CA VAL A 560 5.19 -20.12 18.21
C VAL A 560 3.96 -19.73 19.03
N GLY A 561 3.03 -20.66 19.26
CA GLY A 561 1.89 -20.43 20.15
C GLY A 561 2.30 -20.21 21.60
N GLY A 562 3.30 -20.95 22.05
CA GLY A 562 3.88 -20.88 23.39
C GLY A 562 4.43 -19.49 23.75
N ARG A 563 4.84 -18.70 22.75
CA ARG A 563 5.38 -17.36 22.95
C ARG A 563 4.46 -16.45 23.76
N ALA A 564 3.14 -16.59 23.63
CA ALA A 564 2.16 -15.79 24.37
C ALA A 564 2.21 -16.02 25.90
N HIS A 565 2.76 -17.15 26.35
CA HIS A 565 2.82 -17.54 27.77
C HIS A 565 4.11 -17.15 28.48
N VAL A 566 5.09 -16.62 27.74
CA VAL A 566 6.44 -16.30 28.26
C VAL A 566 6.67 -14.79 28.28
N LYS A 567 7.22 -14.29 29.39
CA LYS A 567 7.71 -12.90 29.49
C LYS A 567 9.22 -12.87 29.24
N GLY A 568 9.70 -11.85 28.54
CA GLY A 568 11.12 -11.74 28.18
C GLY A 568 11.52 -12.73 27.08
N VAL A 569 12.73 -13.29 27.19
CA VAL A 569 13.29 -14.28 26.25
C VAL A 569 12.66 -15.65 26.50
N ASP A 570 12.06 -16.24 25.47
CA ASP A 570 11.57 -17.61 25.47
C ASP A 570 12.71 -18.59 25.20
N ARG A 571 13.36 -19.06 26.27
CA ARG A 571 14.51 -19.96 26.17
C ARG A 571 14.17 -21.31 25.54
N ASP A 572 12.97 -21.84 25.79
CA ASP A 572 12.55 -23.12 25.22
C ASP A 572 12.26 -22.99 23.73
N GLY A 573 11.54 -21.95 23.33
CA GLY A 573 11.30 -21.65 21.92
C GLY A 573 12.60 -21.38 21.18
N LEU A 574 13.55 -20.65 21.81
CA LEU A 574 14.87 -20.42 21.26
C LEU A 574 15.68 -21.71 21.11
N ALA A 575 15.67 -22.60 22.10
CA ALA A 575 16.35 -23.89 22.02
C ALA A 575 15.83 -24.73 20.85
N VAL A 576 14.51 -24.81 20.67
CA VAL A 576 13.89 -25.50 19.51
C VAL A 576 14.34 -24.85 18.19
N ALA A 577 14.36 -23.51 18.12
CA ALA A 577 14.82 -22.81 16.93
C ALA A 577 16.27 -23.15 16.59
N LEU A 578 17.18 -23.05 17.56
CA LEU A 578 18.61 -23.29 17.36
C LEU A 578 18.92 -24.75 17.04
N GLU A 579 18.23 -25.71 17.66
CA GLU A 579 18.35 -27.14 17.36
C GLU A 579 17.99 -27.43 15.89
N VAL A 580 16.84 -26.91 15.42
CA VAL A 580 16.39 -27.13 14.03
C VAL A 580 17.28 -26.42 13.03
N LEU A 581 17.83 -25.25 13.36
CA LEU A 581 18.77 -24.54 12.51
C LEU A 581 20.10 -25.32 12.36
N ALA A 582 20.61 -25.85 13.47
CA ALA A 582 21.87 -26.59 13.52
C ALA A 582 21.78 -28.01 12.93
N ALA A 583 20.60 -28.62 12.90
CA ALA A 583 20.40 -29.96 12.34
C ALA A 583 20.71 -30.01 10.83
N ASP A 584 21.13 -31.16 10.31
CA ASP A 584 21.37 -31.34 8.88
C ASP A 584 20.08 -31.20 8.06
N THR A 585 20.20 -30.71 6.83
CA THR A 585 19.05 -30.61 5.92
C THR A 585 18.61 -32.01 5.49
N SER A 586 17.35 -32.34 5.73
CA SER A 586 16.76 -33.66 5.41
C SER A 586 15.30 -33.52 4.97
N ALA A 587 14.64 -34.63 4.65
CA ALA A 587 13.19 -34.63 4.40
C ALA A 587 12.38 -34.16 5.61
N GLU A 588 12.86 -34.42 6.83
CA GLU A 588 12.21 -34.01 8.07
C GLU A 588 12.57 -32.58 8.49
N VAL A 589 13.77 -32.11 8.12
CA VAL A 589 14.27 -30.75 8.40
C VAL A 589 14.64 -30.05 7.08
N SER A 590 13.62 -29.56 6.39
CA SER A 590 13.80 -28.82 5.14
C SER A 590 14.30 -27.39 5.37
N LEU A 591 14.84 -26.74 4.33
CA LEU A 591 15.21 -25.33 4.36
C LEU A 591 14.02 -24.41 4.73
N SER A 592 12.81 -24.78 4.32
CA SER A 592 11.59 -24.04 4.70
C SER A 592 11.30 -24.12 6.19
N LEU A 593 11.58 -25.29 6.81
CA LEU A 593 11.41 -25.49 8.23
C LEU A 593 12.52 -24.78 9.03
N LYS A 594 13.74 -24.75 8.51
CA LYS A 594 14.82 -23.91 9.06
C LYS A 594 14.48 -22.41 9.00
N ARG A 595 13.80 -21.95 7.95
CA ARG A 595 13.30 -20.55 7.87
C ARG A 595 12.22 -20.29 8.92
N ASP A 596 11.31 -21.23 9.13
CA ASP A 596 10.32 -21.15 10.21
C ASP A 596 10.99 -21.18 11.59
N ALA A 597 12.07 -21.95 11.76
CA ALA A 597 12.89 -21.98 12.98
C ALA A 597 13.63 -20.64 13.21
N ALA A 598 14.22 -20.04 12.18
CA ALA A 598 14.81 -18.71 12.27
C ALA A 598 13.76 -17.69 12.74
N ARG A 599 12.55 -17.74 12.18
CA ARG A 599 11.43 -16.88 12.61
C ARG A 599 11.01 -17.15 14.06
N LEU A 600 10.95 -18.41 14.48
CA LEU A 600 10.70 -18.76 15.88
C LEU A 600 11.77 -18.17 16.80
N GLY A 601 13.06 -18.22 16.41
CA GLY A 601 14.15 -17.59 17.14
C GLY A 601 13.94 -16.08 17.30
N GLN A 602 13.52 -15.39 16.23
CA GLN A 602 13.18 -13.96 16.30
C GLN A 602 12.03 -13.70 17.28
N LEU A 603 10.95 -14.48 17.21
CA LEU A 603 9.81 -14.37 18.13
C LEU A 603 10.21 -14.64 19.59
N ALA A 604 11.03 -15.66 19.82
CA ALA A 604 11.54 -16.04 21.14
C ALA A 604 12.37 -14.94 21.79
N LEU A 605 13.08 -14.15 20.99
CA LEU A 605 13.84 -12.96 21.39
C LEU A 605 12.99 -11.68 21.47
N GLY A 606 11.65 -11.83 21.42
CA GLY A 606 10.68 -10.75 21.56
C GLY A 606 10.36 -9.98 20.28
N ASP A 607 10.60 -10.60 19.13
CA ASP A 607 10.30 -10.12 17.79
C ASP A 607 11.02 -8.81 17.40
N VAL A 608 11.04 -8.54 16.10
CA VAL A 608 11.48 -7.27 15.52
C VAL A 608 10.35 -6.25 15.55
N GLY A 609 10.68 -4.96 15.68
CA GLY A 609 9.72 -3.88 15.65
C GLY A 609 10.35 -2.52 15.97
N PRO A 610 9.58 -1.42 16.02
CA PRO A 610 10.09 -0.14 16.45
C PRO A 610 10.44 -0.13 17.95
N SER A 611 11.49 0.58 18.33
CA SER A 611 11.88 0.79 19.73
C SER A 611 12.37 2.22 19.96
N ARG A 612 12.13 2.78 21.15
CA ARG A 612 12.47 4.16 21.48
C ARG A 612 13.99 4.37 21.38
N GLY A 613 14.40 5.42 20.66
CA GLY A 613 15.82 5.74 20.48
C GLY A 613 16.54 4.90 19.42
N ARG A 614 15.89 3.90 18.82
CA ARG A 614 16.41 3.17 17.67
C ARG A 614 15.99 3.84 16.38
N ALA A 615 16.93 4.03 15.47
CA ALA A 615 16.68 4.55 14.13
C ALA A 615 15.81 3.56 13.33
N ALA A 616 14.82 4.06 12.59
CA ALA A 616 13.80 3.19 11.98
C ALA A 616 14.34 2.28 10.85
N VAL A 617 15.54 2.54 10.31
CA VAL A 617 16.27 1.58 9.45
C VAL A 617 16.47 0.21 10.14
N PHE A 618 16.48 0.19 11.48
CA PHE A 618 16.65 -1.02 12.29
C PHE A 618 15.35 -1.59 12.85
N ASP A 619 14.17 -1.06 12.49
CA ASP A 619 12.89 -1.59 12.98
C ASP A 619 12.72 -3.07 12.65
N GLY A 620 13.21 -3.50 11.48
CA GLY A 620 13.23 -4.91 11.09
C GLY A 620 14.43 -5.71 11.60
N TYR A 621 15.41 -5.11 12.28
CA TYR A 621 16.73 -5.74 12.53
C TYR A 621 17.14 -5.74 13.99
N GLY A 622 16.31 -5.19 14.87
CA GLY A 622 16.55 -5.20 16.31
C GLY A 622 15.35 -5.75 17.05
N ALA A 623 15.61 -6.50 18.11
CA ALA A 623 14.56 -7.00 18.99
C ALA A 623 13.81 -5.87 19.71
N VAL A 624 12.55 -6.09 20.07
CA VAL A 624 11.80 -5.18 20.95
C VAL A 624 12.31 -5.27 22.40
N LEU A 625 12.82 -6.44 22.81
CA LEU A 625 13.48 -6.61 24.11
C LEU A 625 14.77 -5.79 24.20
N SER A 626 15.11 -5.41 25.43
CA SER A 626 16.32 -4.65 25.74
C SER A 626 17.59 -5.49 25.56
N PRO A 627 18.75 -4.85 25.26
CA PRO A 627 20.02 -5.54 25.11
C PRO A 627 20.42 -6.39 26.32
N GLU A 628 20.09 -5.95 27.54
CA GLU A 628 20.43 -6.65 28.79
C GLU A 628 19.74 -8.01 28.87
N MET A 629 18.50 -8.12 28.35
CA MET A 629 17.78 -9.40 28.30
C MET A 629 18.33 -10.34 27.23
N LEU A 630 18.95 -9.82 26.18
CA LEU A 630 19.44 -10.59 25.03
C LEU A 630 20.89 -11.05 25.20
N SER A 631 21.70 -10.27 25.92
CA SER A 631 23.12 -10.54 26.16
C SER A 631 23.43 -12.00 26.58
N PRO A 632 22.66 -12.64 27.50
CA PRO A 632 22.93 -14.01 27.93
C PRO A 632 22.84 -15.08 26.82
N VAL A 633 22.13 -14.81 25.73
CA VAL A 633 21.92 -15.77 24.62
C VAL A 633 22.60 -15.34 23.32
N ALA A 634 23.15 -14.13 23.25
CA ALA A 634 23.69 -13.56 22.02
C ALA A 634 24.83 -14.40 21.42
N GLY A 635 25.75 -14.91 22.24
CA GLY A 635 26.87 -15.73 21.78
C GLY A 635 26.44 -17.11 21.28
N GLU A 636 25.44 -17.73 21.91
CA GLU A 636 24.89 -19.02 21.46
C GLU A 636 24.23 -18.89 20.09
N VAL A 637 23.36 -17.88 19.95
CA VAL A 637 22.70 -17.53 18.68
C VAL A 637 23.73 -17.22 17.60
N GLY A 638 24.75 -16.42 17.93
CA GLY A 638 25.85 -16.05 17.02
C GLY A 638 26.58 -17.27 16.47
N ARG A 639 27.01 -18.21 17.32
CA ARG A 639 27.73 -19.43 16.91
C ARG A 639 26.91 -20.36 16.02
N VAL A 640 25.62 -20.57 16.33
CA VAL A 640 24.74 -21.39 15.49
C VAL A 640 24.58 -20.75 14.12
N ILE A 641 24.32 -19.45 14.07
CA ILE A 641 24.17 -18.73 12.79
C ILE A 641 25.49 -18.74 12.00
N GLU A 642 26.63 -18.52 12.66
CA GLU A 642 27.93 -18.61 12.01
C GLU A 642 28.13 -19.98 11.35
N THR A 643 27.73 -21.06 12.00
CA THR A 643 27.89 -22.43 11.48
C THR A 643 27.00 -22.67 10.27
N VAL A 644 25.75 -22.22 10.34
CA VAL A 644 24.72 -22.49 9.32
C VAL A 644 24.80 -21.56 8.11
N PHE A 645 25.21 -20.30 8.31
CA PHE A 645 25.24 -19.30 7.26
C PHE A 645 26.55 -19.38 6.43
N PRO A 646 26.49 -19.24 5.08
CA PRO A 646 25.31 -19.14 4.24
C PRO A 646 24.75 -20.52 3.85
N THR A 647 23.45 -20.59 3.65
CA THR A 647 22.72 -21.81 3.27
C THR A 647 22.48 -21.94 1.77
N GLY A 648 22.70 -20.86 1.02
CA GLY A 648 22.37 -20.80 -0.41
C GLY A 648 20.90 -20.51 -0.69
N ASN A 649 20.03 -20.55 0.33
CA ASN A 649 18.65 -20.08 0.24
C ASN A 649 18.56 -18.63 0.73
N ARG A 650 18.24 -17.72 -0.18
CA ARG A 650 18.22 -16.27 0.11
C ARG A 650 17.31 -15.90 1.29
N GLU A 651 16.08 -16.41 1.35
CA GLU A 651 15.16 -16.02 2.42
C GLU A 651 15.62 -16.53 3.78
N LEU A 652 16.14 -17.76 3.85
CA LEU A 652 16.73 -18.28 5.08
C LEU A 652 17.97 -17.47 5.48
N ASP A 653 18.85 -17.16 4.53
CA ASP A 653 20.06 -16.37 4.76
C ASP A 653 19.73 -14.95 5.26
N ASP A 654 18.70 -14.30 4.69
CA ASP A 654 18.22 -12.99 5.14
C ASP A 654 17.67 -13.05 6.58
N GLU A 655 16.95 -14.12 6.95
CA GLU A 655 16.40 -14.27 8.30
C GLU A 655 17.42 -14.72 9.35
N LEU A 656 18.43 -15.51 8.95
CA LEU A 656 19.60 -15.81 9.77
C LEU A 656 20.39 -14.54 10.07
N ALA A 657 20.64 -13.71 9.05
CA ALA A 657 21.33 -12.45 9.24
C ALA A 657 20.53 -11.47 10.11
N ARG A 658 19.20 -11.44 9.96
CA ARG A 658 18.30 -10.69 10.84
C ARG A 658 18.35 -11.19 12.29
N LEU A 659 18.33 -12.50 12.51
CA LEU A 659 18.41 -13.10 13.84
C LEU A 659 19.72 -12.76 14.56
N ALA A 660 20.85 -12.79 13.84
CA ALA A 660 22.15 -12.36 14.37
C ALA A 660 22.17 -10.86 14.70
N ALA A 661 21.58 -10.04 13.82
CA ALA A 661 21.48 -8.59 14.02
C ALA A 661 20.63 -8.21 15.24
N MET A 662 19.57 -8.98 15.53
CA MET A 662 18.70 -8.75 16.69
C MET A 662 19.44 -8.83 18.02
N VAL A 663 20.33 -9.82 18.17
CA VAL A 663 21.13 -10.02 19.38
C VAL A 663 22.46 -9.28 19.34
N SER A 664 22.74 -8.54 18.26
CA SER A 664 24.01 -7.83 18.04
C SER A 664 25.21 -8.78 18.19
N ALA A 665 25.12 -9.97 17.59
CA ALA A 665 26.10 -11.04 17.71
C ALA A 665 27.52 -10.55 17.38
N ALA A 666 28.43 -10.61 18.36
CA ALA A 666 29.77 -10.08 18.25
C ALA A 666 30.78 -11.11 17.71
N GLU A 667 30.43 -11.82 16.64
CA GLU A 667 31.24 -12.90 16.05
C GLU A 667 32.04 -12.38 14.84
N PRO A 668 33.39 -12.38 14.87
CA PRO A 668 34.22 -11.83 13.79
C PRO A 668 34.01 -12.50 12.43
N ARG A 669 33.92 -13.84 12.41
CA ARG A 669 33.69 -14.62 11.18
C ARG A 669 32.32 -14.32 10.57
N LEU A 670 31.32 -14.05 11.40
CA LEU A 670 30.00 -13.69 10.91
C LEU A 670 30.01 -12.32 10.21
N LEU A 671 30.73 -11.34 10.75
CA LEU A 671 30.95 -10.05 10.10
C LEU A 671 31.64 -10.23 8.73
N GLU A 672 32.67 -11.06 8.66
CA GLU A 672 33.36 -11.39 7.40
C GLU A 672 32.40 -12.03 6.38
N LYS A 673 31.59 -13.01 6.81
CA LYS A 673 30.59 -13.68 5.99
C LYS A 673 29.53 -12.71 5.45
N PHE A 674 29.01 -11.79 6.27
CA PHE A 674 28.04 -10.79 5.83
C PHE A 674 28.65 -9.80 4.85
N LEU A 675 29.84 -9.28 5.13
CA LEU A 675 30.53 -8.38 4.20
C LEU A 675 30.94 -9.10 2.91
N ALA A 676 31.16 -10.42 2.92
CA ALA A 676 31.38 -11.22 1.71
C ALA A 676 30.17 -11.33 0.79
N ARG A 677 28.97 -10.94 1.24
CA ARG A 677 27.78 -10.86 0.38
C ARG A 677 27.73 -9.59 -0.48
N LEU A 678 28.60 -8.61 -0.18
CA LEU A 678 28.68 -7.34 -0.90
C LEU A 678 29.60 -7.49 -2.11
N ASP A 679 29.02 -7.42 -3.31
CA ASP A 679 29.73 -7.51 -4.60
C ASP A 679 29.30 -6.41 -5.55
N ILE A 680 30.01 -6.09 -6.64
CA ILE A 680 29.55 -5.06 -7.60
C ILE A 680 28.31 -5.48 -8.43
N GLN A 681 28.05 -6.78 -8.56
CA GLN A 681 26.92 -7.36 -9.29
C GLN A 681 25.72 -7.70 -8.41
N SER A 682 25.88 -7.71 -7.09
CA SER A 682 24.81 -7.98 -6.14
C SER A 682 23.63 -7.02 -6.30
N HIS A 683 22.46 -7.45 -5.83
CA HIS A 683 21.26 -6.60 -5.83
C HIS A 683 21.36 -5.54 -4.71
N PRO A 684 21.07 -4.24 -4.98
CA PRO A 684 21.26 -3.18 -3.98
C PRO A 684 20.39 -3.35 -2.73
N VAL A 685 19.19 -3.92 -2.88
CA VAL A 685 18.34 -4.33 -1.74
C VAL A 685 19.05 -5.35 -0.85
N SER A 686 19.76 -6.32 -1.44
CA SER A 686 20.52 -7.32 -0.68
C SER A 686 21.73 -6.68 0.00
N ASP A 687 22.42 -5.75 -0.67
CA ASP A 687 23.52 -5.01 -0.04
C ASP A 687 23.05 -4.22 1.16
N LEU A 688 21.94 -3.50 1.03
CA LEU A 688 21.35 -2.77 2.14
C LEU A 688 20.98 -3.71 3.29
N HIS A 689 20.41 -4.88 2.99
CA HIS A 689 20.14 -5.89 4.01
C HIS A 689 21.40 -6.27 4.80
N PHE A 690 22.48 -6.66 4.10
CA PHE A 690 23.73 -7.08 4.75
C PHE A 690 24.53 -5.93 5.36
N LEU A 691 24.42 -4.71 4.84
CA LEU A 691 25.00 -3.52 5.46
C LEU A 691 24.27 -3.20 6.77
N VAL A 692 22.94 -3.32 6.81
CA VAL A 692 22.16 -3.09 8.03
C VAL A 692 22.47 -4.17 9.07
N THR A 693 22.59 -5.44 8.70
CA THR A 693 22.98 -6.50 9.64
C THR A 693 24.42 -6.33 10.12
N ALA A 694 25.35 -5.99 9.23
CA ALA A 694 26.73 -5.67 9.61
C ALA A 694 26.79 -4.46 10.55
N ALA A 695 25.96 -3.43 10.35
CA ALA A 695 25.88 -2.28 11.25
C ALA A 695 25.34 -2.61 12.65
N ARG A 696 24.81 -3.83 12.87
CA ARG A 696 24.39 -4.33 14.18
C ARG A 696 25.45 -5.16 14.90
N ILE A 697 26.56 -5.52 14.24
CA ILE A 697 27.66 -6.26 14.85
C ILE A 697 28.63 -5.27 15.53
N PRO A 698 28.79 -5.29 16.86
CA PRO A 698 29.49 -4.24 17.62
C PRO A 698 31.02 -4.39 17.65
N LEU A 699 31.64 -4.79 16.54
CA LEU A 699 33.10 -4.96 16.41
C LEU A 699 33.79 -3.72 15.80
N ALA A 700 35.11 -3.60 15.89
CA ALA A 700 35.85 -2.64 15.07
C ALA A 700 35.99 -3.16 13.63
N ARG A 701 36.12 -2.26 12.64
CA ARG A 701 36.32 -2.64 11.23
C ARG A 701 37.77 -2.49 10.84
N ASN A 702 38.32 -3.53 10.22
CA ASN A 702 39.65 -3.48 9.61
C ASN A 702 39.62 -2.78 8.23
N GLU A 703 40.78 -2.52 7.66
CA GLU A 703 40.91 -1.79 6.39
C GLU A 703 40.20 -2.49 5.22
N VAL A 704 40.27 -3.81 5.13
CA VAL A 704 39.63 -4.60 4.06
C VAL A 704 38.10 -4.49 4.15
N GLN A 705 37.57 -4.68 5.36
CA GLN A 705 36.13 -4.55 5.66
C GLN A 705 35.64 -3.12 5.39
N ARG A 706 36.42 -2.12 5.78
CA ARG A 706 36.13 -0.70 5.52
C ARG A 706 36.06 -0.39 4.04
N LYS A 707 37.08 -0.78 3.27
CA LYS A 707 37.12 -0.57 1.80
C LYS A 707 35.93 -1.25 1.12
N ARG A 708 35.55 -2.45 1.55
CA ARG A 708 34.38 -3.15 1.01
C ARG A 708 33.07 -2.44 1.34
N THR A 709 32.90 -1.99 2.59
CA THR A 709 31.74 -1.21 3.04
C THR A 709 31.61 0.10 2.25
N ALA A 710 32.72 0.83 2.09
CA ALA A 710 32.75 2.08 1.32
C ALA A 710 32.38 1.88 -0.15
N ARG A 711 32.96 0.85 -0.80
CA ARG A 711 32.60 0.47 -2.19
C ARG A 711 31.12 0.12 -2.34
N ALA A 712 30.56 -0.63 -1.39
CA ALA A 712 29.14 -0.97 -1.43
C ALA A 712 28.27 0.29 -1.34
N LEU A 713 28.54 1.19 -0.37
CA LEU A 713 27.79 2.44 -0.18
C LEU A 713 27.84 3.37 -1.40
N VAL A 714 29.04 3.59 -1.96
CA VAL A 714 29.22 4.42 -3.17
C VAL A 714 28.62 3.75 -4.41
N GLY A 715 28.65 2.43 -4.49
CA GLY A 715 28.11 1.66 -5.61
C GLY A 715 26.59 1.53 -5.64
N LEU A 716 25.89 1.83 -4.54
CA LEU A 716 24.42 1.65 -4.44
C LEU A 716 23.68 2.36 -5.58
N GLN A 717 24.08 3.59 -5.90
CA GLN A 717 23.39 4.38 -6.92
C GLN A 717 23.49 3.75 -8.30
N ALA A 718 24.71 3.40 -8.71
CA ALA A 718 24.96 2.77 -10.00
C ALA A 718 24.17 1.45 -10.14
N LYS A 719 24.02 0.68 -9.06
CA LYS A 719 23.22 -0.55 -9.05
C LYS A 719 21.73 -0.30 -9.20
N ILE A 720 21.21 0.73 -8.54
CA ILE A 720 19.81 1.16 -8.66
C ILE A 720 19.52 1.57 -10.10
N ASP A 721 20.36 2.44 -10.67
CA ASP A 721 20.19 2.96 -12.03
C ASP A 721 20.29 1.83 -13.06
N ARG A 722 21.31 0.96 -12.95
CA ARG A 722 21.51 -0.20 -13.84
C ARG A 722 20.33 -1.18 -13.82
N LYS A 723 19.60 -1.27 -12.70
CA LYS A 723 18.45 -2.18 -12.55
C LYS A 723 17.11 -1.48 -12.75
N GLY A 724 17.09 -0.17 -13.05
CA GLY A 724 15.85 0.59 -13.21
C GLY A 724 14.97 0.59 -11.95
N LEU A 725 15.57 0.58 -10.76
CA LEU A 725 14.83 0.48 -9.50
C LEU A 725 14.34 1.85 -9.02
N ASN A 726 13.10 1.90 -8.54
CA ASN A 726 12.51 3.12 -8.01
C ASN A 726 13.01 3.43 -6.59
N GLN A 727 13.02 4.70 -6.20
CA GLN A 727 13.32 5.17 -4.85
C GLN A 727 12.30 6.26 -4.48
N ASP A 728 11.84 6.27 -3.24
CA ASP A 728 10.82 7.23 -2.73
C ASP A 728 11.32 7.88 -1.42
N SER A 729 10.45 8.62 -0.74
CA SER A 729 10.80 9.66 0.24
C SER A 729 11.64 9.19 1.43
N ASN A 730 11.55 7.92 1.84
CA ASN A 730 12.31 7.44 3.00
C ASN A 730 13.74 7.05 2.66
N TRP A 731 14.09 6.85 1.38
CA TRP A 731 15.39 6.31 0.97
C TRP A 731 16.58 7.02 1.63
N ASP A 732 16.66 8.34 1.49
CA ASP A 732 17.78 9.13 1.99
C ASP A 732 17.89 9.02 3.52
N ASP A 733 16.77 9.07 4.24
CA ASP A 733 16.74 8.96 5.70
C ASP A 733 17.22 7.59 6.16
N ARG A 734 16.73 6.50 5.56
CA ARG A 734 17.08 5.13 5.95
C ARG A 734 18.55 4.83 5.65
N VAL A 735 19.05 5.25 4.49
CA VAL A 735 20.47 5.09 4.13
C VAL A 735 21.36 6.00 5.00
N GLY A 736 20.92 7.20 5.34
CA GLY A 736 21.62 8.11 6.24
C GLY A 736 21.75 7.54 7.66
N GLU A 737 20.68 6.97 8.20
CA GLU A 737 20.69 6.27 9.50
C GLU A 737 21.60 5.04 9.50
N LEU A 738 21.58 4.24 8.42
CA LEU A 738 22.51 3.13 8.24
C LEU A 738 23.96 3.61 8.25
N TYR A 739 24.27 4.61 7.44
CA TYR A 739 25.61 5.16 7.33
C TYR A 739 26.10 5.73 8.65
N ALA A 740 25.23 6.43 9.38
CA ALA A 740 25.49 6.93 10.72
C ALA A 740 25.92 5.83 11.70
N ALA A 741 25.26 4.67 11.67
CA ALA A 741 25.59 3.53 12.51
C ALA A 741 26.91 2.86 12.08
N LEU A 742 27.13 2.68 10.77
CA LEU A 742 28.39 2.14 10.24
C LEU A 742 29.60 3.00 10.64
N CYS A 743 29.49 4.33 10.58
CA CYS A 743 30.52 5.24 11.07
C CYS A 743 30.77 5.13 12.58
N GLY A 744 29.76 4.72 13.37
CA GLY A 744 29.92 4.47 14.80
C GLY A 744 30.85 3.29 15.11
N HIS A 745 30.99 2.34 14.19
CA HIS A 745 31.91 1.21 14.30
C HIS A 745 33.26 1.44 13.59
N ASP A 746 33.36 2.50 12.78
CA ASP A 746 34.55 2.81 11.99
C ASP A 746 34.68 4.32 11.73
N ALA A 747 35.46 5.00 12.56
CA ALA A 747 35.71 6.44 12.45
C ALA A 747 36.40 6.85 11.13
N GLN A 748 37.08 5.92 10.44
CA GLN A 748 37.78 6.18 9.18
C GLN A 748 36.91 5.87 7.95
N LEU A 749 35.71 5.31 8.13
CA LEU A 749 34.79 5.02 7.02
C LEU A 749 34.42 6.26 6.20
N PRO A 750 34.14 7.45 6.78
CA PRO A 750 33.85 8.65 5.98
C PRO A 750 34.95 9.01 5.00
N ARG A 751 36.21 8.84 5.42
CA ARG A 751 37.36 9.06 4.55
C ARG A 751 37.45 8.00 3.45
N ALA A 752 37.24 6.73 3.79
CA ALA A 752 37.25 5.66 2.79
C ALA A 752 36.13 5.81 1.74
N VAL A 753 34.94 6.28 2.14
CA VAL A 753 33.83 6.59 1.22
C VAL A 753 34.23 7.70 0.25
N LEU A 754 34.85 8.76 0.76
CA LEU A 754 35.36 9.87 -0.06
C LEU A 754 36.41 9.41 -1.09
N ASP A 755 37.29 8.50 -0.68
CA ASP A 755 38.41 8.02 -1.49
C ASP A 755 38.02 6.87 -2.44
N THR A 756 36.76 6.42 -2.39
CA THR A 756 36.26 5.34 -3.24
C THR A 756 35.98 5.83 -4.66
N PRO A 757 36.48 5.15 -5.71
CA PRO A 757 36.17 5.49 -7.09
C PRO A 757 34.66 5.52 -7.37
N GLY A 758 34.20 6.53 -8.10
CA GLY A 758 32.77 6.75 -8.37
C GLY A 758 32.06 7.65 -7.35
N PHE A 759 32.74 8.10 -6.29
CA PHE A 759 32.21 9.14 -5.41
C PHE A 759 31.99 10.47 -6.18
N GLY A 760 31.02 11.29 -5.73
CA GLY A 760 30.67 12.56 -6.40
C GLY A 760 29.33 12.59 -7.13
N LEU A 761 28.49 11.57 -7.01
CA LEU A 761 27.09 11.59 -7.45
C LEU A 761 26.20 12.35 -6.46
N PRO A 762 25.04 12.89 -6.89
CA PRO A 762 24.12 13.61 -6.01
C PRO A 762 23.64 12.79 -4.80
N SER A 763 23.47 11.48 -4.97
CA SER A 763 23.15 10.55 -3.88
C SER A 763 24.22 10.53 -2.79
N HIS A 764 25.47 10.87 -3.11
CA HIS A 764 26.57 10.83 -2.15
C HIS A 764 26.63 12.06 -1.23
N VAL A 765 25.80 13.08 -1.48
CA VAL A 765 25.67 14.24 -0.58
C VAL A 765 25.26 13.78 0.83
N LEU A 766 24.43 12.75 0.94
CA LEU A 766 23.97 12.24 2.24
C LEU A 766 25.13 11.76 3.15
N PHE A 767 26.27 11.36 2.57
CA PHE A 767 27.44 10.93 3.33
C PHE A 767 28.26 12.11 3.89
N LEU A 768 28.08 13.32 3.37
CA LEU A 768 28.88 14.50 3.74
C LEU A 768 28.66 14.94 5.19
N GLY A 769 27.51 14.61 5.78
CA GLY A 769 27.19 14.94 7.17
C GLY A 769 28.12 14.30 8.20
N ARG A 770 28.85 13.24 7.83
CA ARG A 770 29.86 12.56 8.67
C ARG A 770 31.29 12.81 8.24
N ILE A 771 31.52 13.61 7.20
CA ILE A 771 32.87 13.96 6.75
C ILE A 771 33.40 15.12 7.62
N ALA A 772 34.65 15.00 8.06
CA ALA A 772 35.33 16.02 8.83
C ALA A 772 35.42 17.34 8.06
N GLN A 773 35.41 18.47 8.77
CA GLN A 773 35.47 19.80 8.12
C GLN A 773 36.72 19.97 7.25
N ALA A 774 37.86 19.41 7.67
CA ALA A 774 39.12 19.41 6.94
C ALA A 774 39.03 18.69 5.58
N ASP A 775 38.13 17.73 5.42
CA ASP A 775 37.98 16.93 4.19
C ASP A 775 36.93 17.48 3.22
N ARG A 776 36.18 18.51 3.61
CA ARG A 776 35.15 19.14 2.74
C ARG A 776 35.71 19.70 1.42
N PRO A 777 36.91 20.31 1.36
CA PRO A 777 37.50 20.72 0.08
C PRO A 777 37.71 19.54 -0.87
N ARG A 778 38.18 18.39 -0.36
CA ARG A 778 38.38 17.17 -1.17
C ARG A 778 37.06 16.57 -1.63
N ALA A 779 36.03 16.58 -0.78
CA ALA A 779 34.68 16.22 -1.21
C ALA A 779 34.19 17.10 -2.37
N ARG A 780 34.35 18.43 -2.29
CA ARG A 780 34.01 19.33 -3.40
C ARG A 780 34.79 19.00 -4.67
N ALA A 781 36.10 18.76 -4.57
CA ALA A 781 36.93 18.39 -5.70
C ALA A 781 36.43 17.11 -6.40
N ALA A 782 35.99 16.10 -5.62
CA ALA A 782 35.43 14.87 -6.17
C ALA A 782 34.12 15.12 -6.94
N PHE A 783 33.23 15.98 -6.43
CA PHE A 783 32.01 16.38 -7.15
C PHE A 783 32.33 17.16 -8.42
N VAL A 784 33.29 18.09 -8.38
CA VAL A 784 33.74 18.83 -9.57
C VAL A 784 34.30 17.89 -10.63
N ALA A 785 35.14 16.93 -10.24
CA ALA A 785 35.68 15.93 -11.16
C ALA A 785 34.57 15.05 -11.78
N ALA A 786 33.59 14.62 -10.98
CA ALA A 786 32.45 13.85 -11.46
C ALA A 786 31.58 14.64 -12.45
N ILE A 787 31.36 15.93 -12.18
CA ILE A 787 30.65 16.85 -13.10
C ILE A 787 31.43 17.00 -14.40
N GLY A 788 32.75 17.25 -14.32
CA GLY A 788 33.59 17.38 -15.51
C GLY A 788 33.58 16.12 -16.39
N LYS A 789 33.58 14.93 -15.76
CA LYS A 789 33.52 13.65 -16.48
C LYS A 789 32.16 13.40 -17.15
N ALA A 790 31.06 13.77 -16.50
CA ALA A 790 29.71 13.54 -17.01
C ALA A 790 29.22 14.64 -17.97
N GLY A 791 29.81 15.84 -17.91
CA GLY A 791 29.43 16.95 -18.77
C GLY A 791 27.97 17.38 -18.58
N GLU A 792 27.23 17.48 -19.69
CA GLU A 792 25.82 17.90 -19.66
C GLU A 792 24.90 16.89 -18.95
N ASP A 793 25.28 15.60 -18.98
CA ASP A 793 24.51 14.47 -18.45
C ASP A 793 24.60 14.33 -16.92
N TYR A 794 25.38 15.19 -16.24
CA TYR A 794 25.47 15.13 -14.78
C TYR A 794 24.10 15.39 -14.13
N PRO A 795 23.62 14.51 -13.22
CA PRO A 795 22.29 14.63 -12.62
C PRO A 795 22.22 15.68 -11.50
N TRP A 796 22.30 16.97 -11.84
CA TRP A 796 22.33 18.05 -10.84
C TRP A 796 21.20 18.00 -9.81
N SER A 797 21.54 18.23 -8.53
CA SER A 797 20.57 18.39 -7.43
C SER A 797 20.81 19.68 -6.65
N GLY A 798 19.78 20.16 -5.95
CA GLY A 798 19.90 21.37 -5.12
C GLY A 798 20.95 21.23 -4.02
N GLU A 799 21.16 20.03 -3.48
CA GLU A 799 22.21 19.77 -2.50
C GLU A 799 23.62 19.84 -3.09
N VAL A 800 23.80 19.36 -4.33
CA VAL A 800 25.08 19.51 -5.03
C VAL A 800 25.38 20.99 -5.26
N VAL A 801 24.37 21.77 -5.67
CA VAL A 801 24.53 23.23 -5.83
C VAL A 801 24.92 23.89 -4.51
N ARG A 802 24.27 23.54 -3.39
CA ARG A 802 24.62 24.05 -2.05
C ARG A 802 26.04 23.68 -1.63
N LEU A 803 26.48 22.46 -1.95
CA LEU A 803 27.84 21.99 -1.66
C LEU A 803 28.89 22.84 -2.40
N LEU A 804 28.68 23.06 -3.70
CA LEU A 804 29.61 23.79 -4.56
C LEU A 804 29.53 25.31 -4.34
N GLY A 805 28.34 25.85 -4.08
CA GLY A 805 28.08 27.28 -3.85
C GLY A 805 28.79 27.87 -2.64
N ARG A 806 29.23 27.02 -1.70
CA ARG A 806 30.08 27.41 -0.57
C ARG A 806 31.57 27.54 -0.91
N SER A 807 31.96 27.32 -2.16
CA SER A 807 33.35 27.47 -2.63
C SER A 807 33.61 28.91 -3.08
N ASP A 808 34.77 29.45 -2.68
CA ASP A 808 35.27 30.72 -3.19
C ASP A 808 36.06 30.59 -4.50
N ASP A 809 36.32 29.36 -4.95
CA ASP A 809 37.00 29.07 -6.21
C ASP A 809 36.20 29.60 -7.42
N PRO A 810 36.77 30.52 -8.23
CA PRO A 810 36.12 31.07 -9.42
C PRO A 810 35.62 30.01 -10.42
N ALA A 811 36.37 28.92 -10.61
CA ALA A 811 36.00 27.85 -11.54
C ALA A 811 34.76 27.08 -11.03
N VAL A 812 34.71 26.79 -9.73
CA VAL A 812 33.54 26.13 -9.11
C VAL A 812 32.31 27.04 -9.16
N ARG A 813 32.50 28.35 -8.98
CA ARG A 813 31.40 29.32 -9.09
C ARG A 813 30.89 29.44 -10.53
N ALA A 814 31.76 29.36 -11.53
CA ALA A 814 31.35 29.27 -12.93
C ALA A 814 30.51 28.02 -13.20
N LEU A 815 30.86 26.87 -12.62
CA LEU A 815 30.04 25.64 -12.70
C LEU A 815 28.64 25.85 -12.09
N VAL A 816 28.56 26.46 -10.90
CA VAL A 816 27.26 26.79 -10.25
C VAL A 816 26.42 27.71 -11.13
N ARG A 817 27.03 28.71 -11.79
CA ARG A 817 26.33 29.58 -12.76
C ARG A 817 25.82 28.81 -13.97
N GLY A 818 26.61 27.89 -14.51
CA GLY A 818 26.21 27.03 -15.63
C GLY A 818 25.04 26.10 -15.29
N ALA A 819 24.88 25.74 -14.01
CA ALA A 819 23.72 24.97 -13.56
C ALA A 819 22.40 25.76 -13.58
N TYR A 820 22.42 27.10 -13.70
CA TYR A 820 21.22 27.95 -13.68
C TYR A 820 20.18 27.60 -14.76
N GLU A 821 20.67 27.19 -15.94
CA GLU A 821 19.81 26.82 -17.07
C GLU A 821 18.95 25.58 -16.75
N ARG A 822 19.41 24.75 -15.81
CA ARG A 822 18.69 23.58 -15.33
C ARG A 822 17.61 24.02 -14.35
N VAL A 823 16.37 24.07 -14.86
CA VAL A 823 15.17 24.47 -14.10
C VAL A 823 15.14 23.79 -12.73
N GLY A 824 15.40 22.47 -12.67
CA GLY A 824 15.42 21.65 -11.46
C GLY A 824 16.21 22.20 -10.26
N VAL A 825 17.32 22.90 -10.51
CA VAL A 825 18.21 23.41 -9.46
C VAL A 825 18.33 24.93 -9.47
N ARG A 826 17.63 25.62 -10.37
CA ARG A 826 17.71 27.07 -10.55
C ARG A 826 17.49 27.84 -9.25
N GLY A 827 16.49 27.46 -8.45
CA GLY A 827 16.22 28.07 -7.15
C GLY A 827 17.43 27.98 -6.21
N ALA A 828 18.04 26.79 -6.10
CA ALA A 828 19.24 26.59 -5.29
C ALA A 828 20.44 27.39 -5.82
N VAL A 829 20.61 27.48 -7.15
CA VAL A 829 21.68 28.28 -7.77
C VAL A 829 21.54 29.75 -7.39
N VAL A 830 20.33 30.29 -7.51
CA VAL A 830 20.03 31.67 -7.14
C VAL A 830 20.28 31.93 -5.66
N LEU A 831 19.85 31.02 -4.78
CA LEU A 831 20.06 31.15 -3.35
C LEU A 831 21.56 31.22 -3.01
N GLU A 832 22.38 30.34 -3.59
CA GLU A 832 23.82 30.33 -3.33
C GLU A 832 24.53 31.55 -3.94
N LEU A 833 24.18 31.95 -5.17
CA LEU A 833 24.74 33.17 -5.80
C LEU A 833 24.34 34.44 -5.03
N ALA A 834 23.15 34.51 -4.45
CA ALA A 834 22.67 35.68 -3.70
C ALA A 834 23.45 35.92 -2.39
N ARG A 835 24.11 34.90 -1.84
CA ARG A 835 24.99 35.04 -0.66
C ARG A 835 26.13 36.02 -0.94
N ARG A 836 26.66 35.97 -2.18
CA ARG A 836 27.72 36.82 -2.70
C ARG A 836 27.34 37.34 -4.09
N ALA A 837 26.39 38.27 -4.10
CA ALA A 837 25.82 38.84 -5.32
C ALA A 837 26.88 39.58 -6.14
N GLU A 838 27.01 39.21 -7.42
CA GLU A 838 27.89 39.88 -8.39
C GLU A 838 27.10 40.44 -9.58
N PRO A 839 27.57 41.50 -10.24
CA PRO A 839 26.89 42.11 -11.38
C PRO A 839 26.55 41.11 -12.50
N VAL A 840 27.42 40.13 -12.75
CA VAL A 840 27.22 39.06 -13.75
C VAL A 840 26.00 38.17 -13.45
N ASP A 841 25.56 38.10 -12.19
CA ASP A 841 24.43 37.28 -11.75
C ASP A 841 23.10 38.06 -11.74
N ARG A 842 23.13 39.35 -12.04
CA ARG A 842 21.96 40.25 -12.00
C ARG A 842 20.75 39.71 -12.77
N LYS A 843 20.97 39.24 -14.01
CA LYS A 843 19.91 38.67 -14.86
C LYS A 843 19.20 37.51 -14.15
N ARG A 844 19.95 36.65 -13.47
CA ARG A 844 19.43 35.48 -12.73
C ARG A 844 18.57 35.90 -11.54
N PHE A 845 18.96 36.96 -10.82
CA PHE A 845 18.17 37.51 -9.72
C PHE A 845 16.86 38.16 -10.22
N VAL A 846 16.91 38.88 -11.35
CA VAL A 846 15.72 39.46 -11.98
C VAL A 846 14.72 38.38 -12.39
N GLU A 847 15.20 37.33 -13.05
CA GLU A 847 14.36 36.17 -13.42
C GLU A 847 13.84 35.42 -12.19
N GLY A 848 14.64 35.29 -11.13
CA GLY A 848 14.26 34.65 -9.87
C GLY A 848 13.14 35.36 -9.12
N LEU A 849 12.87 36.65 -9.39
CA LEU A 849 11.71 37.37 -8.86
C LEU A 849 10.38 36.78 -9.31
N ALA A 850 10.34 35.95 -10.35
CA ALA A 850 9.14 35.24 -10.80
C ALA A 850 8.87 33.93 -10.04
N SER A 851 9.78 33.51 -9.15
CA SER A 851 9.66 32.26 -8.38
C SER A 851 8.40 32.23 -7.51
N SER A 852 7.85 31.03 -7.31
CA SER A 852 6.82 30.75 -6.31
C SER A 852 7.39 30.60 -4.89
N SER A 853 8.71 30.37 -4.76
CA SER A 853 9.37 30.31 -3.46
C SER A 853 9.64 31.72 -2.92
N LEU A 854 9.01 32.04 -1.79
CA LEU A 854 9.22 33.32 -1.08
C LEU A 854 10.69 33.50 -0.65
N GLU A 855 11.39 32.40 -0.32
CA GLU A 855 12.82 32.41 0.01
C GLU A 855 13.66 32.87 -1.18
N VAL A 856 13.43 32.29 -2.36
CA VAL A 856 14.13 32.67 -3.60
C VAL A 856 13.85 34.13 -3.94
N VAL A 857 12.59 34.57 -3.88
CA VAL A 857 12.21 35.98 -4.12
C VAL A 857 12.92 36.90 -3.12
N GLY A 858 12.91 36.54 -1.84
CA GLY A 858 13.58 37.30 -0.79
C GLY A 858 15.09 37.42 -0.96
N ALA A 859 15.75 36.34 -1.40
CA ALA A 859 17.17 36.32 -1.72
C ALA A 859 17.49 37.17 -2.96
N CYS A 860 16.66 37.10 -4.01
CA CYS A 860 16.81 37.93 -5.22
C CYS A 860 16.69 39.42 -4.91
N LEU A 861 15.67 39.81 -4.14
CA LEU A 861 15.49 41.18 -3.70
C LEU A 861 16.68 41.67 -2.87
N GLU A 862 17.27 40.79 -2.05
CA GLU A 862 18.45 41.15 -1.27
C GLU A 862 19.69 41.33 -2.14
N ALA A 863 19.90 40.41 -3.08
CA ALA A 863 20.99 40.48 -4.03
C ALA A 863 20.91 41.75 -4.88
N LEU A 864 19.73 42.07 -5.44
CA LEU A 864 19.51 43.29 -6.22
C LEU A 864 19.66 44.58 -5.39
N ARG A 865 19.37 44.52 -4.08
CA ARG A 865 19.63 45.63 -3.15
C ARG A 865 21.12 45.86 -2.95
N LYS A 866 21.92 44.79 -2.84
CA LYS A 866 23.38 44.84 -2.70
C LYS A 866 24.09 45.28 -3.98
N LEU A 867 23.49 45.04 -5.14
CA LEU A 867 24.01 45.50 -6.44
C LEU A 867 23.68 46.98 -6.70
N PRO A 868 24.47 47.69 -7.52
CA PRO A 868 24.15 49.04 -8.00
C PRO A 868 22.77 49.09 -8.66
N GLY A 869 22.08 50.24 -8.62
CA GLY A 869 20.74 50.41 -9.21
C GLY A 869 20.66 49.94 -10.68
N GLY A 870 19.54 49.34 -11.07
CA GLY A 870 19.32 48.85 -12.44
C GLY A 870 18.12 49.54 -13.06
N THR A 871 18.26 50.05 -14.28
CA THR A 871 17.21 50.80 -15.01
C THR A 871 16.59 50.02 -16.16
N ALA A 872 17.04 48.77 -16.38
CA ALA A 872 16.53 47.92 -17.46
C ALA A 872 15.02 47.66 -17.29
N ALA A 873 14.28 47.76 -18.40
CA ALA A 873 12.83 47.55 -18.45
C ALA A 873 12.41 46.21 -17.83
N GLY A 874 13.14 45.14 -18.17
CA GLY A 874 12.87 43.80 -17.66
C GLY A 874 13.00 43.64 -16.15
N GLU A 875 13.89 44.41 -15.50
CA GLU A 875 14.05 44.44 -14.03
C GLU A 875 12.85 45.14 -13.38
N GLN A 876 12.45 46.30 -13.90
CA GLN A 876 11.32 47.05 -13.33
C GLN A 876 9.99 46.27 -13.47
N LEU A 877 9.76 45.68 -14.64
CA LEU A 877 8.58 44.85 -14.89
C LEU A 877 8.56 43.59 -14.02
N ALA A 878 9.72 42.97 -13.75
CA ALA A 878 9.81 41.83 -12.84
C ALA A 878 9.52 42.22 -11.38
N LEU A 879 10.05 43.37 -10.92
CA LEU A 879 9.75 43.92 -9.60
C LEU A 879 8.26 44.24 -9.44
N LEU A 880 7.64 44.90 -10.43
CA LEU A 880 6.19 45.13 -10.44
C LEU A 880 5.41 43.82 -10.44
N GLY A 881 5.85 42.84 -11.24
CA GLY A 881 5.27 41.50 -11.25
C GLY A 881 5.28 40.84 -9.87
N ALA A 882 6.39 40.92 -9.13
CA ALA A 882 6.48 40.42 -7.77
C ALA A 882 5.51 41.16 -6.82
N VAL A 883 5.43 42.50 -6.92
CA VAL A 883 4.50 43.31 -6.12
C VAL A 883 3.03 42.96 -6.38
N ARG A 884 2.67 42.59 -7.61
CA ARG A 884 1.31 42.18 -8.00
C ARG A 884 0.96 40.78 -7.51
N ARG A 885 1.92 39.84 -7.50
CA ARG A 885 1.68 38.45 -7.10
C ARG A 885 1.64 38.23 -5.59
N LEU A 886 2.48 38.94 -4.83
CA LEU A 886 2.60 38.75 -3.39
C LEU A 886 1.38 39.29 -2.63
N GLY A 887 0.94 38.57 -1.61
CA GLY A 887 -0.23 38.90 -0.80
C GLY A 887 -0.04 40.00 0.25
N THR A 888 -0.89 39.99 1.28
CA THR A 888 -0.90 40.94 2.41
C THR A 888 -0.37 40.34 3.71
N ALA A 889 -0.11 39.03 3.74
CA ALA A 889 0.49 38.35 4.88
C ALA A 889 1.84 39.00 5.26
N ALA A 890 2.24 38.90 6.53
CA ALA A 890 3.39 39.62 7.07
C ALA A 890 4.67 39.44 6.25
N THR A 891 5.00 38.19 5.90
CA THR A 891 6.19 37.82 5.10
C THR A 891 6.10 38.36 3.68
N GLU A 892 4.99 38.10 2.98
CA GLU A 892 4.79 38.54 1.60
C GLU A 892 4.76 40.07 1.47
N HIS A 893 4.07 40.76 2.38
CA HIS A 893 4.04 42.22 2.41
C HIS A 893 5.44 42.81 2.70
N GLY A 894 6.24 42.14 3.52
CA GLY A 894 7.65 42.47 3.71
C GLY A 894 8.44 42.42 2.39
N LEU A 895 8.23 41.37 1.59
CA LEU A 895 8.84 41.24 0.26
C LEU A 895 8.32 42.31 -0.73
N ARG A 896 7.01 42.62 -0.72
CA ARG A 896 6.44 43.72 -1.52
C ARG A 896 7.10 45.05 -1.20
N SER A 897 7.26 45.34 0.09
CA SER A 897 7.91 46.57 0.57
C SER A 897 9.34 46.70 0.03
N ARG A 898 10.10 45.59 0.02
CA ARG A 898 11.47 45.54 -0.53
C ARG A 898 11.48 45.71 -2.06
N ALA A 899 10.55 45.07 -2.78
CA ALA A 899 10.42 45.24 -4.22
C ALA A 899 10.06 46.68 -4.62
N VAL A 900 9.15 47.33 -3.89
CA VAL A 900 8.82 48.75 -4.11
C VAL A 900 9.98 49.67 -3.74
N ALA A 901 10.75 49.35 -2.69
CA ALA A 901 11.96 50.12 -2.37
C ALA A 901 12.98 50.07 -3.50
N LEU A 902 13.16 48.92 -4.16
CA LEU A 902 14.00 48.80 -5.35
C LEU A 902 13.42 49.59 -6.53
N LEU A 903 12.11 49.53 -6.80
CA LEU A 903 11.47 50.35 -7.84
C LEU A 903 11.69 51.86 -7.60
N ARG A 904 11.53 52.32 -6.35
CA ARG A 904 11.79 53.71 -5.96
C ARG A 904 13.25 54.09 -6.20
N ARG A 905 14.19 53.25 -5.77
CA ARG A 905 15.63 53.46 -5.97
C ARG A 905 15.99 53.52 -7.46
N ASN A 906 15.46 52.58 -8.25
CA ASN A 906 15.82 52.39 -9.65
C ASN A 906 15.19 53.46 -10.58
N THR A 907 14.02 54.02 -10.22
CA THR A 907 13.27 54.95 -11.10
C THR A 907 13.20 56.39 -10.57
N GLY A 908 13.54 56.62 -9.30
CA GLY A 908 13.35 57.91 -8.63
C GLY A 908 11.89 58.28 -8.33
N ARG A 909 10.91 57.43 -8.70
CA ARG A 909 9.47 57.72 -8.53
C ARG A 909 8.90 57.13 -7.23
N ARG A 910 7.83 57.75 -6.73
CA ARG A 910 7.08 57.29 -5.54
C ARG A 910 5.58 57.36 -5.81
N PHE A 911 4.86 56.26 -5.57
CA PHE A 911 3.41 56.16 -5.81
C PHE A 911 2.63 55.66 -4.57
N GLY A 912 2.81 56.30 -3.41
CA GLY A 912 1.93 56.10 -2.25
C GLY A 912 1.92 54.73 -1.57
N PHE A 913 2.75 53.76 -1.99
CA PHE A 913 2.81 52.44 -1.34
C PHE A 913 3.26 52.55 0.13
N VAL A 914 2.45 52.03 1.05
CA VAL A 914 2.68 52.03 2.51
C VAL A 914 3.36 50.73 2.91
N SER A 915 4.51 50.82 3.57
CA SER A 915 5.26 49.67 4.10
C SER A 915 4.93 49.41 5.58
N GLY A 916 5.38 48.26 6.12
CA GLY A 916 5.27 47.94 7.55
C GLY A 916 3.88 47.40 7.95
N LYS A 917 3.59 47.32 9.25
CA LYS A 917 2.32 46.73 9.75
C LYS A 917 1.08 47.42 9.17
N LYS A 918 1.08 48.76 9.08
CA LYS A 918 -0.04 49.56 8.55
C LYS A 918 -0.29 49.33 7.05
N GLY A 919 0.68 48.81 6.31
CA GLY A 919 0.60 48.54 4.88
C GLY A 919 0.04 47.16 4.52
N ARG A 920 -0.24 46.28 5.49
CA ARG A 920 -0.70 44.89 5.30
C ARG A 920 -2.18 44.79 4.87
N VAL A 921 -2.57 45.66 3.95
CA VAL A 921 -3.89 45.75 3.31
C VAL A 921 -3.69 45.77 1.79
N ALA A 922 -4.77 45.55 1.02
CA ALA A 922 -4.70 45.72 -0.42
C ALA A 922 -4.39 47.19 -0.77
N GLN A 923 -3.41 47.42 -1.65
CA GLN A 923 -2.99 48.76 -2.08
C GLN A 923 -3.16 48.96 -3.59
N PRO A 924 -4.37 48.76 -4.15
CA PRO A 924 -4.59 48.73 -5.59
C PRO A 924 -4.23 50.05 -6.28
N ARG A 925 -4.48 51.21 -5.63
CA ARG A 925 -4.13 52.53 -6.18
C ARG A 925 -2.62 52.68 -6.41
N ALA A 926 -1.81 52.29 -5.43
CA ALA A 926 -0.34 52.35 -5.55
C ALA A 926 0.18 51.40 -6.63
N VAL A 927 -0.38 50.19 -6.71
CA VAL A 927 -0.01 49.20 -7.73
C VAL A 927 -0.43 49.64 -9.13
N ALA A 928 -1.62 50.22 -9.28
CA ALA A 928 -2.12 50.75 -10.56
C ALA A 928 -1.25 51.93 -11.04
N ALA A 929 -0.87 52.84 -10.15
CA ALA A 929 0.03 53.95 -10.49
C ALA A 929 1.42 53.47 -10.95
N TRP A 930 2.00 52.46 -10.27
CA TRP A 930 3.23 51.81 -10.76
C TRP A 930 3.04 51.12 -12.12
N THR A 931 1.88 50.50 -12.33
CA THR A 931 1.55 49.80 -13.58
C THR A 931 1.47 50.79 -14.74
N ALA A 932 0.65 51.85 -14.62
CA ALA A 932 0.51 52.87 -15.65
C ALA A 932 1.85 53.56 -15.99
N PHE A 933 2.68 53.84 -14.97
CA PHE A 933 4.01 54.40 -15.19
C PHE A 933 4.92 53.47 -16.01
N LEU A 934 4.98 52.18 -15.67
CA LEU A 934 5.85 51.23 -16.39
C LEU A 934 5.31 50.85 -17.78
N GLU A 935 4.00 50.84 -17.96
CA GLU A 935 3.35 50.66 -19.28
C GLU A 935 3.71 51.82 -20.23
N THR A 936 3.73 53.04 -19.70
CA THR A 936 4.12 54.23 -20.47
C THR A 936 5.63 54.28 -20.72
N ALA A 937 6.44 53.95 -19.71
CA ALA A 937 7.90 53.99 -19.80
C ALA A 937 8.49 52.87 -20.67
N TYR A 938 7.82 51.71 -20.76
CA TYR A 938 8.30 50.51 -21.46
C TYR A 938 7.20 49.79 -22.27
N PRO A 939 6.61 50.44 -23.30
CA PRO A 939 5.39 49.96 -23.96
C PRO A 939 5.56 48.61 -24.69
N GLU A 940 6.69 48.38 -25.37
CA GLU A 940 6.92 47.14 -26.14
C GLU A 940 7.13 45.91 -25.24
N GLU A 941 8.01 46.04 -24.23
CA GLU A 941 8.35 44.94 -23.31
C GLU A 941 7.15 44.60 -22.40
N THR A 942 6.33 45.60 -22.07
CA THR A 942 5.06 45.43 -21.36
C THR A 942 4.07 44.61 -22.19
N ARG A 943 3.86 44.97 -23.47
CA ARG A 943 2.97 44.24 -24.39
C ARG A 943 3.39 42.78 -24.53
N ARG A 944 4.70 42.52 -24.62
CA ARG A 944 5.30 41.18 -24.70
C ARG A 944 5.11 40.34 -23.42
N ARG A 945 5.14 40.94 -22.22
CA ARG A 945 5.13 40.21 -20.94
C ARG A 945 3.77 40.14 -20.24
N LEU A 946 2.89 41.12 -20.42
CA LEU A 946 1.61 41.20 -19.70
C LEU A 946 0.39 40.76 -20.52
N GLY A 947 0.49 40.70 -21.86
CA GLY A 947 -0.68 40.48 -22.74
C GLY A 947 -1.17 39.03 -22.92
N GLY A 948 -0.43 38.01 -22.46
CA GLY A 948 -0.64 36.63 -22.95
C GLY A 948 -1.38 35.63 -22.06
N ALA A 949 -1.41 35.79 -20.73
CA ALA A 949 -1.80 34.68 -19.83
C ALA A 949 -3.01 34.94 -18.93
N ALA A 950 -3.46 36.19 -18.81
CA ALA A 950 -4.51 36.55 -17.83
C ALA A 950 -5.96 36.35 -18.32
N ALA A 951 -6.18 35.90 -19.56
CA ALA A 951 -7.48 36.05 -20.23
C ALA A 951 -8.23 34.74 -20.59
N ALA A 952 -7.73 33.56 -20.25
CA ALA A 952 -8.40 32.31 -20.63
C ALA A 952 -9.12 31.67 -19.43
N SER A 953 -10.46 31.70 -19.44
CA SER A 953 -11.28 30.90 -18.52
C SER A 953 -11.07 29.40 -18.80
N LEU A 954 -11.28 28.53 -17.80
CA LEU A 954 -11.18 27.08 -17.97
C LEU A 954 -12.09 26.58 -19.10
N GLU A 955 -13.29 27.15 -19.23
CA GLU A 955 -14.21 26.87 -20.33
C GLU A 955 -13.65 27.28 -21.70
N GLY A 956 -13.01 28.45 -21.80
CA GLY A 956 -12.32 28.86 -23.02
C GLY A 956 -11.17 27.93 -23.40
N LEU A 957 -10.45 27.41 -22.40
CA LEU A 957 -9.36 26.46 -22.61
C LEU A 957 -9.88 25.06 -23.01
N LYS A 958 -10.97 24.58 -22.41
CA LYS A 958 -11.64 23.33 -22.80
C LYS A 958 -12.20 23.40 -24.22
N LYS A 959 -12.81 24.52 -24.62
CA LYS A 959 -13.26 24.73 -26.02
C LYS A 959 -12.11 24.68 -27.01
N ARG A 960 -10.95 25.26 -26.67
CA ARG A 960 -9.73 25.13 -27.49
C ARG A 960 -9.24 23.68 -27.56
N LEU A 961 -9.27 22.97 -26.43
CA LEU A 961 -8.88 21.56 -26.34
C LEU A 961 -9.71 20.67 -27.28
N ALA A 962 -11.02 20.94 -27.39
CA ALA A 962 -11.92 20.21 -28.26
C ALA A 962 -11.59 20.35 -29.75
N GLY A 963 -10.95 21.45 -30.15
CA GLY A 963 -10.50 21.68 -31.53
C GLY A 963 -9.05 21.29 -31.81
N VAL A 964 -8.34 20.68 -30.85
CA VAL A 964 -6.97 20.19 -31.06
C VAL A 964 -7.01 18.88 -31.83
N ASP A 965 -6.24 18.80 -32.92
CA ASP A 965 -5.91 17.53 -33.56
C ASP A 965 -4.97 16.72 -32.65
N TRP A 966 -5.45 15.57 -32.20
CA TRP A 966 -4.74 14.70 -31.26
C TRP A 966 -3.85 13.67 -31.95
N ASP A 967 -3.93 13.55 -33.28
CA ASP A 967 -3.13 12.61 -34.05
C ASP A 967 -1.78 13.22 -34.48
N SER A 968 -1.61 14.54 -34.30
CA SER A 968 -0.43 15.31 -34.74
C SER A 968 0.55 15.69 -33.62
N GLY A 969 0.63 14.91 -32.53
CA GLY A 969 1.48 15.21 -31.35
C GLY A 969 2.97 14.89 -31.54
N ASP A 970 3.85 15.67 -30.91
CA ASP A 970 5.31 15.44 -30.88
C ASP A 970 5.81 15.25 -29.44
N ALA A 971 6.25 14.02 -29.12
CA ALA A 971 6.72 13.64 -27.79
C ALA A 971 8.00 14.38 -27.37
N SER A 972 8.90 14.69 -28.30
CA SER A 972 10.14 15.42 -28.04
C SER A 972 9.83 16.87 -27.65
N ARG A 973 8.90 17.52 -28.35
CA ARG A 973 8.40 18.86 -27.98
C ARG A 973 7.67 18.82 -26.63
N GLY A 974 6.86 17.80 -26.38
CA GLY A 974 6.19 17.57 -25.10
C GLY A 974 7.17 17.46 -23.93
N LYS A 975 8.24 16.67 -24.09
CA LYS A 975 9.33 16.53 -23.10
C LYS A 975 10.00 17.87 -22.79
N ALA A 976 10.28 18.68 -23.81
CA ALA A 976 10.85 20.01 -23.63
C ALA A 976 9.91 20.94 -22.83
N VAL A 977 8.60 20.90 -23.09
CA VAL A 977 7.60 21.66 -22.32
C VAL A 977 7.52 21.17 -20.88
N PHE A 978 7.46 19.85 -20.66
CA PHE A 978 7.41 19.23 -19.34
C PHE A 978 8.60 19.64 -18.46
N ALA A 979 9.81 19.65 -19.03
CA ALA A 979 11.02 20.11 -18.36
C ALA A 979 11.00 21.64 -18.14
N LYS A 980 10.71 22.43 -19.19
CA LYS A 980 10.74 23.89 -19.15
C LYS A 980 9.70 24.50 -18.22
N ARG A 981 8.54 23.86 -18.07
CA ARG A 981 7.46 24.28 -17.16
C ARG A 981 7.65 23.78 -15.73
N GLY A 982 8.71 23.01 -15.45
CA GLY A 982 9.05 22.59 -14.10
C GLY A 982 8.23 21.41 -13.56
N CYS A 983 7.34 20.81 -14.36
CA CYS A 983 6.56 19.62 -13.97
C CYS A 983 7.49 18.49 -13.51
N VAL A 984 8.65 18.37 -14.14
CA VAL A 984 9.71 17.43 -13.78
C VAL A 984 10.17 17.54 -12.32
N GLN A 985 10.14 18.72 -11.71
CA GLN A 985 10.57 18.90 -10.31
C GLN A 985 9.61 18.25 -9.32
N CYS A 986 8.32 18.27 -9.66
CA CYS A 986 7.27 17.74 -8.81
C CYS A 986 7.02 16.26 -9.10
N HIS A 987 7.36 15.77 -10.28
CA HIS A 987 6.95 14.43 -10.71
C HIS A 987 8.12 13.50 -11.06
N GLN A 988 9.37 13.95 -10.91
CA GLN A 988 10.55 13.13 -11.15
C GLN A 988 11.59 13.32 -10.03
N GLY A 989 12.13 12.21 -9.51
CA GLY A 989 13.17 12.19 -8.48
C GLY A 989 12.68 11.86 -7.06
N ARG A 990 13.61 11.57 -6.16
CA ARG A 990 13.32 11.01 -4.80
C ARG A 990 12.59 11.94 -3.85
N ARG A 991 12.75 13.25 -4.05
CA ARG A 991 12.09 14.32 -3.28
C ARG A 991 11.06 15.06 -4.13
N ALA A 992 10.56 14.40 -5.17
CA ALA A 992 9.47 14.91 -5.96
C ALA A 992 8.30 15.28 -5.04
N LEU A 993 7.77 16.49 -5.22
CA LEU A 993 6.63 17.00 -4.44
C LEU A 993 5.32 16.29 -4.77
N GLY A 994 5.29 15.50 -5.84
CA GLY A 994 4.16 14.76 -6.37
C GLY A 994 4.57 13.34 -6.79
N PRO A 995 3.60 12.48 -7.17
CA PRO A 995 3.88 11.12 -7.59
C PRO A 995 4.59 11.09 -8.94
N ASP A 996 5.28 9.98 -9.23
CA ASP A 996 5.62 9.63 -10.61
C ASP A 996 4.34 9.58 -11.47
N LEU A 997 4.42 10.14 -12.68
CA LEU A 997 3.32 10.20 -13.64
C LEU A 997 3.34 9.05 -14.64
N ALA A 998 4.26 8.09 -14.52
CA ALA A 998 4.23 6.84 -15.29
C ALA A 998 2.86 6.15 -15.17
N GLY A 999 2.27 5.76 -16.29
CA GLY A 999 0.94 5.13 -16.34
C GLY A 999 -0.24 6.09 -16.15
N SER A 1000 -0.02 7.39 -15.90
CA SER A 1000 -1.10 8.38 -15.69
C SER A 1000 -2.09 8.46 -16.85
N ALA A 1001 -1.62 8.21 -18.08
CA ALA A 1001 -2.45 8.12 -19.28
C ALA A 1001 -3.50 7.00 -19.22
N GLY A 1002 -3.21 5.87 -18.58
CA GLY A 1002 -4.17 4.76 -18.47
C GLY A 1002 -5.30 5.04 -17.47
N ARG A 1003 -5.02 5.81 -16.41
CA ARG A 1003 -5.99 6.11 -15.34
C ARG A 1003 -6.75 7.42 -15.51
N PHE A 1004 -6.21 8.39 -16.22
CA PHE A 1004 -6.84 9.71 -16.42
C PHE A 1004 -7.23 9.92 -17.88
N SER A 1005 -8.39 10.54 -18.10
CA SER A 1005 -8.78 10.94 -19.44
C SER A 1005 -7.93 12.09 -19.99
N ARG A 1006 -7.97 12.36 -21.30
CA ARG A 1006 -7.32 13.56 -21.87
C ARG A 1006 -7.81 14.85 -21.19
N THR A 1007 -9.10 14.94 -20.91
CA THR A 1007 -9.71 16.09 -20.24
C THR A 1007 -9.23 16.23 -18.80
N ASP A 1008 -9.09 15.11 -18.08
CA ASP A 1008 -8.54 15.09 -16.72
C ASP A 1008 -7.09 15.57 -16.70
N LEU A 1009 -6.25 15.01 -17.58
CA LEU A 1009 -4.85 15.39 -17.71
C LEU A 1009 -4.70 16.87 -18.07
N PHE A 1010 -5.46 17.36 -19.04
CA PHE A 1010 -5.44 18.76 -19.42
C PHE A 1010 -5.85 19.67 -18.25
N THR A 1011 -6.93 19.32 -17.56
CA THR A 1011 -7.40 20.10 -16.41
C THR A 1011 -6.36 20.10 -15.28
N ALA A 1012 -5.72 18.96 -15.01
CA ALA A 1012 -4.64 18.87 -14.03
C ALA A 1012 -3.39 19.67 -14.44
N ILE A 1013 -3.08 19.78 -15.74
CA ILE A 1013 -1.94 20.57 -16.24
C ILE A 1013 -2.23 22.08 -16.14
N VAL A 1014 -3.45 22.50 -16.48
CA VAL A 1014 -3.85 23.91 -16.47
C VAL A 1014 -4.14 24.40 -15.04
N LEU A 1015 -4.73 23.54 -14.20
CA LEU A 1015 -5.10 23.82 -12.81
C LEU A 1015 -4.46 22.80 -11.85
N PRO A 1016 -3.12 22.75 -11.73
CA PRO A 1016 -2.43 21.73 -10.92
C PRO A 1016 -2.72 21.82 -9.43
N ASN A 1017 -3.24 22.95 -8.94
CA ASN A 1017 -3.58 23.17 -7.54
C ASN A 1017 -5.06 22.87 -7.23
N ARG A 1018 -5.85 22.41 -8.22
CA ARG A 1018 -7.29 22.14 -8.03
C ARG A 1018 -7.52 21.02 -7.02
N ASP A 1019 -6.75 19.94 -7.13
CA ASP A 1019 -6.81 18.79 -6.25
C ASP A 1019 -5.40 18.26 -6.00
N VAL A 1020 -4.92 18.41 -4.77
CA VAL A 1020 -3.61 17.92 -4.33
C VAL A 1020 -3.87 16.94 -3.21
N SER A 1021 -3.55 15.67 -3.47
CA SER A 1021 -3.67 14.61 -2.47
C SER A 1021 -2.99 15.05 -1.16
N PRO A 1022 -3.60 14.82 0.02
CA PRO A 1022 -3.02 15.22 1.30
C PRO A 1022 -1.55 14.78 1.50
N ARG A 1023 -1.14 13.66 0.89
CA ARG A 1023 0.26 13.20 0.86
C ARG A 1023 1.25 14.24 0.31
N TYR A 1024 0.83 15.05 -0.64
CA TYR A 1024 1.66 15.96 -1.44
C TYR A 1024 1.43 17.43 -1.07
N GLN A 1025 0.54 17.69 -0.10
CA GLN A 1025 0.35 19.03 0.42
C GLN A 1025 1.60 19.44 1.20
N THR A 1026 2.19 20.56 0.79
CA THR A 1026 3.40 21.07 1.43
C THR A 1026 3.01 21.89 2.67
N THR A 1027 3.55 21.50 3.82
CA THR A 1027 3.43 22.28 5.06
C THR A 1027 4.73 23.01 5.29
N VAL A 1028 4.67 24.33 5.42
CA VAL A 1028 5.83 25.17 5.71
C VAL A 1028 5.89 25.38 7.22
N VAL A 1029 6.97 24.95 7.87
CA VAL A 1029 7.18 25.17 9.31
C VAL A 1029 8.23 26.24 9.49
N GLN A 1030 7.81 27.44 9.89
CA GLN A 1030 8.73 28.51 10.26
C GLN A 1030 8.97 28.52 11.77
N THR A 1031 10.21 28.33 12.20
CA THR A 1031 10.61 28.42 13.60
C THR A 1031 10.76 29.88 14.05
N ALA A 1032 10.74 30.10 15.36
CA ALA A 1032 10.85 31.44 15.95
C ALA A 1032 12.17 32.16 15.62
N ASP A 1033 13.25 31.40 15.36
CA ASP A 1033 14.54 31.92 14.89
C ASP A 1033 14.57 32.17 13.36
N GLY A 1034 13.43 32.03 12.68
CA GLY A 1034 13.24 32.36 11.28
C GLY A 1034 13.62 31.27 10.29
N ARG A 1035 13.99 30.07 10.74
CA ARG A 1035 14.26 28.94 9.84
C ARG A 1035 12.95 28.39 9.31
N VAL A 1036 12.96 27.98 8.05
CA VAL A 1036 11.80 27.41 7.37
C VAL A 1036 12.15 25.98 6.99
N TYR A 1037 11.31 25.03 7.41
CA TYR A 1037 11.42 23.60 7.11
C TYR A 1037 10.28 23.14 6.22
#